data_AF-A0A238Z3G6-F1
#
_entry.id   AF-A0A238Z3G6-F1
#
_cell.length_a   1.000
_cell.length_b   1.000
_cell.length_c   1.000
_cell.angle_alpha   90.00
_cell.angle_beta   90.00
_cell.angle_gamma   90.00
#
_symmetry.space_group_name_H-M   'P 1'
#
loop_
_entity.id
_entity.type
_entity.pdbx_description
1 polymer ?
#
loop_
_entity_poly.entity_id
_entity_poly.type
_entity_poly.pdbx_seq_one_letter_code
_entity_poly.pdbx_strand_id
1 'polypeptide(L)'
;MKYIKESSNEKKESGLKSFLSNHFNIKNRLYNITIMLLLFSCISVSAQTELSLQEFKLPPESSKVHTWWHWMNNGITKDGITKDLESMKKQGVVQATILNVGLPIVNPVEVPDIMFGTPEWYEMFNWALTEAKRVGISIGIHNCDGWSTSGGPWLTAEESMKLYTWSKTTIKGGKEVSVQLALPPNSRNYYRDYAVVAIPLNEKENSFQTAKAKITINKKVDANAISDGNPFSSVVLKAGDVINIELKSKIEISQVKFQSLILDSYKSYFWGNLNKIGGKFILYSSNDNVNFQKVSNVEFRGVSETKSVSIPKTSAQFFKLECLEVTKKYPLSELELLANNETSSYKPVIPNLLQKTGTIGLANNDDFALMRKNISSTVNEQSVIDLTEKLDKNGLLKWKAPKGNWKVIRFGYTTTGAQNGPSTKFGKGFEVDKMDTIALNKHFNSFGKKLKQEANKITDNTFKFLLIDSWEAGLQNWTKNFPEEFKNRRGYDIIPWIPVLCGEVVGNTQLSEGFLFDFQLTISDLIGDNYYKHFRDLCHRDDLEMHAEVIYGERGMYPSIDVLKTNNYPDLVMSEFWGMDFASENRVYQAKEKPRPRLPLFKGFEGNKQVIASEAYTSLAHYSDSPIELKAWGDEAFCSGVNQMILHSYVHQPTDDKPGVTLWKFGASFNRNNPWWNLSNDWMEYQSRIQYVLQKGEPVVDVVYYIGDQLPQSNYKSISKKMPYGYTAFPCSFDMLVNQAKAIDGKLSFGGSQRYAFLALPEKTNMQLSTLKQIAKLVKDGVVVYGPKPEALLSLTDIKHHSEEFKTIADELWGKSNSSIIDKKYGKGKVVWGKPVNELLKELNVVPSFTTNVAEAKEIMFTHKKVGNDDVYFLFNQQNKALSRELLFRTNNKVPEIWDAVDGTTVKPAIYSVEEAQLRIPVSLQPLQSLIFIIRGDKPEKHIAKVHSGSKQIFPLIEKTEAQFTIPTTTLIENNFEFVSQQNNDYIFTDANGKVIKKSLEAPTVFTIDDFNGTIDFEPVYDEKIPSVGIKNLKSLTESDNPSIKYFGGKATYTINFKAPKKAKKNKEDLYLNLGDVDAVAEVVLNGKHLGYYWVPNSKIAIPNLIQSNNVLEITVATVVRNRFIGDFIEYGEVKNLFTTTTVDKYFDKDKPLKPSGLIGPIQLIQYKKEN
;
A
#
# COMPACT_ATOMS: atom_id res chain seq x y z
N MET A 1 22.43 40.09 72.90
CA MET A 1 23.81 39.56 73.09
C MET A 1 24.43 39.46 71.71
N LYS A 2 25.28 40.43 71.29
CA LYS A 2 26.77 40.40 71.38
C LYS A 2 27.31 39.15 70.67
N TYR A 3 27.96 39.14 69.50
CA TYR A 3 29.07 39.93 68.91
C TYR A 3 29.01 39.73 67.35
N ILE A 4 29.16 40.70 66.41
CA ILE A 4 30.33 41.55 66.02
C ILE A 4 31.48 40.65 65.48
N LYS A 5 32.01 40.68 64.24
CA LYS A 5 32.39 41.80 63.34
C LYS A 5 32.89 41.31 61.94
N GLU A 6 32.78 42.22 60.95
CA GLU A 6 33.66 42.50 59.79
C GLU A 6 33.93 41.37 58.74
N SER A 7 33.80 41.58 57.43
CA SER A 7 34.32 42.69 56.61
C SER A 7 33.51 42.95 55.33
N SER A 8 33.22 44.22 55.03
CA SER A 8 32.68 44.71 53.76
C SER A 8 33.63 45.75 53.14
N ASN A 9 34.07 45.51 51.90
CA ASN A 9 34.38 46.48 50.83
C ASN A 9 35.59 46.03 50.01
N GLU A 10 35.35 45.20 48.99
CA GLU A 10 36.18 45.10 47.78
C GLU A 10 35.52 44.13 46.78
N LYS A 11 34.35 44.47 46.22
CA LYS A 11 33.71 43.64 45.18
C LYS A 11 32.60 44.35 44.38
N LYS A 12 32.81 45.60 43.97
CA LYS A 12 31.86 46.30 43.10
C LYS A 12 32.39 46.91 41.80
N GLU A 13 33.67 46.74 41.46
CA GLU A 13 34.19 47.25 40.18
C GLU A 13 34.81 46.20 39.22
N SER A 14 35.04 44.95 39.65
CA SER A 14 35.51 43.88 38.74
C SER A 14 34.37 43.11 38.03
N GLY A 15 33.13 43.18 38.54
CA GLY A 15 31.99 42.46 37.99
C GLY A 15 31.44 43.04 36.68
N LEU A 16 31.51 44.36 36.47
CA LEU A 16 30.90 45.00 35.30
C LEU A 16 31.74 44.81 34.02
N LYS A 17 33.08 44.77 34.12
CA LYS A 17 33.97 44.52 32.97
C LYS A 17 33.97 43.05 32.53
N SER A 18 33.84 42.11 33.48
CA SER A 18 33.69 40.67 33.19
C SER A 18 32.32 40.34 32.56
N PHE A 19 31.25 41.02 32.98
CA PHE A 19 29.92 40.81 32.42
C PHE A 19 29.80 41.33 30.98
N LEU A 20 30.40 42.48 30.67
CA LEU A 20 30.37 43.07 29.32
C LEU A 20 31.27 42.34 28.31
N SER A 21 32.42 41.78 28.73
CA SER A 21 33.28 40.98 27.83
C SER A 21 32.68 39.59 27.53
N ASN A 22 32.01 38.97 28.51
CA ASN A 22 31.33 37.69 28.30
C ASN A 22 30.05 37.82 27.48
N HIS A 23 29.29 38.92 27.61
CA HIS A 23 28.12 39.16 26.76
C HIS A 23 28.46 39.43 25.29
N PHE A 24 29.57 40.13 25.01
CA PHE A 24 30.03 40.33 23.62
C PHE A 24 30.55 39.04 22.98
N ASN A 25 31.26 38.18 23.73
CA ASN A 25 31.72 36.88 23.23
C ASN A 25 30.60 35.85 23.05
N ILE A 26 29.57 35.88 23.90
CA ILE A 26 28.40 35.00 23.77
C ILE A 26 27.53 35.42 22.57
N LYS A 27 27.33 36.73 22.33
CA LYS A 27 26.62 37.20 21.13
C LYS A 27 27.37 36.89 19.85
N ASN A 28 28.69 37.04 19.79
CA ASN A 28 29.46 36.66 18.60
C ASN A 28 29.55 35.14 18.40
N ARG A 29 29.60 34.34 19.47
CA ARG A 29 29.48 32.87 19.36
C ARG A 29 28.09 32.43 18.92
N LEU A 30 27.02 33.01 19.45
CA LEU A 30 25.64 32.74 18.99
C LEU A 30 25.45 33.19 17.55
N TYR A 31 25.95 34.37 17.16
CA TYR A 31 25.86 34.87 15.79
C TYR A 31 26.68 34.00 14.82
N ASN A 32 27.87 33.55 15.20
CA ASN A 32 28.69 32.63 14.39
C ASN A 32 28.13 31.20 14.37
N ILE A 33 27.48 30.72 15.44
CA ILE A 33 26.77 29.42 15.47
C ILE A 33 25.48 29.51 14.65
N THR A 34 24.77 30.63 14.67
CA THR A 34 23.60 30.87 13.82
C THR A 34 23.99 31.05 12.36
N ILE A 35 25.12 31.69 12.05
CA ILE A 35 25.68 31.77 10.69
C ILE A 35 26.25 30.42 10.24
N MET A 36 26.90 29.64 11.11
CA MET A 36 27.30 28.27 10.79
C MET A 36 26.08 27.35 10.63
N LEU A 37 25.03 27.48 11.42
CA LEU A 37 23.78 26.73 11.26
C LEU A 37 23.02 27.16 10.02
N LEU A 38 23.03 28.46 9.66
CA LEU A 38 22.47 28.98 8.42
C LEU A 38 23.29 28.52 7.21
N LEU A 39 24.62 28.58 7.27
CA LEU A 39 25.51 28.05 6.23
C LEU A 39 25.43 26.52 6.14
N PHE A 40 25.36 25.78 7.24
CA PHE A 40 25.12 24.33 7.22
C PHE A 40 23.70 24.00 6.74
N SER A 41 22.69 24.83 6.99
CA SER A 41 21.33 24.66 6.44
C SER A 41 21.25 25.01 4.95
N CYS A 42 22.02 26.00 4.49
CA CYS A 42 22.11 26.36 3.07
C CYS A 42 22.98 25.37 2.28
N ILE A 43 24.05 24.83 2.88
CA ILE A 43 24.92 23.82 2.28
C ILE A 43 24.25 22.44 2.29
N SER A 44 23.48 22.08 3.33
CA SER A 44 22.73 20.81 3.36
C SER A 44 21.49 20.81 2.47
N VAL A 45 20.84 21.96 2.24
CA VAL A 45 19.79 22.10 1.22
C VAL A 45 20.37 22.12 -0.20
N SER A 46 21.58 22.67 -0.40
CA SER A 46 22.23 22.77 -1.71
C SER A 46 22.85 21.44 -2.20
N ALA A 47 23.20 20.50 -1.31
CA ALA A 47 23.82 19.24 -1.71
C ALA A 47 22.80 18.20 -2.27
N GLN A 48 21.50 18.40 -2.06
CA GLN A 48 20.44 17.43 -2.42
C GLN A 48 19.73 17.72 -3.74
N THR A 49 20.13 18.76 -4.48
CA THR A 49 19.39 19.24 -5.67
C THR A 49 19.97 18.80 -7.02
N GLU A 50 21.11 18.10 -7.06
CA GLU A 50 21.77 17.74 -8.32
C GLU A 50 22.06 16.23 -8.42
N LEU A 51 22.11 15.74 -9.66
CA LEU A 51 22.44 14.35 -9.99
C LEU A 51 23.92 14.23 -10.38
N SER A 52 24.69 13.54 -9.55
CA SER A 52 26.05 13.10 -9.86
C SER A 52 26.06 11.81 -10.68
N LEU A 53 26.85 11.80 -11.76
CA LEU A 53 27.15 10.60 -12.54
C LEU A 53 27.95 9.57 -11.72
N GLN A 54 28.82 10.03 -10.82
CA GLN A 54 29.61 9.15 -9.98
C GLN A 54 28.72 8.39 -8.98
N GLU A 55 27.79 9.09 -8.34
CA GLU A 55 26.82 8.47 -7.42
C GLU A 55 25.82 7.59 -8.17
N PHE A 56 25.51 7.88 -9.44
CA PHE A 56 24.69 6.95 -10.24
C PHE A 56 25.43 5.65 -10.53
N LYS A 57 26.72 5.71 -10.89
CA LYS A 57 27.53 4.52 -11.14
C LYS A 57 27.76 3.71 -9.87
N LEU A 58 27.99 4.40 -8.76
CA LEU A 58 28.23 3.83 -7.43
C LEU A 58 27.22 4.43 -6.43
N PRO A 59 26.01 3.87 -6.34
CA PRO A 59 24.94 4.38 -5.47
C PRO A 59 25.39 4.48 -4.00
N PRO A 60 25.05 5.60 -3.32
CA PRO A 60 25.31 5.75 -1.89
C PRO A 60 24.52 4.72 -1.07
N GLU A 61 24.97 4.42 0.15
CA GLU A 61 24.28 3.46 1.04
C GLU A 61 22.81 3.84 1.28
N SER A 62 22.48 5.15 1.31
CA SER A 62 21.11 5.64 1.53
C SER A 62 20.12 5.26 0.43
N SER A 63 20.61 4.87 -0.75
CA SER A 63 19.77 4.45 -1.88
C SER A 63 19.91 2.96 -2.17
N LYS A 64 20.52 2.17 -1.27
CA LYS A 64 20.61 0.72 -1.42
C LYS A 64 19.35 0.00 -0.96
N VAL A 65 19.20 -1.25 -1.36
CA VAL A 65 18.00 -2.06 -1.10
C VAL A 65 17.96 -2.52 0.36
N HIS A 66 16.75 -2.59 0.92
CA HIS A 66 16.47 -3.08 2.27
C HIS A 66 15.73 -4.43 2.20
N THR A 67 15.56 -5.13 3.31
CA THR A 67 14.77 -6.38 3.33
C THR A 67 13.98 -6.57 4.61
N TRP A 68 12.84 -7.27 4.51
CA TRP A 68 12.21 -7.91 5.65
C TRP A 68 12.88 -9.24 5.95
N TRP A 69 13.19 -9.44 7.22
CA TRP A 69 13.89 -10.60 7.76
C TRP A 69 13.00 -11.37 8.73
N HIS A 70 12.26 -12.34 8.18
CA HIS A 70 11.28 -13.10 8.95
C HIS A 70 11.94 -14.20 9.78
N TRP A 71 11.75 -14.14 11.10
CA TRP A 71 12.12 -15.21 12.03
C TRP A 71 10.90 -16.11 12.24
N MET A 72 10.98 -17.33 11.71
CA MET A 72 9.83 -18.23 11.65
C MET A 72 9.70 -19.07 12.91
N ASN A 73 8.55 -18.95 13.58
CA ASN A 73 8.19 -19.62 14.82
C ASN A 73 9.27 -19.42 15.90
N ASN A 74 9.92 -20.50 16.33
CA ASN A 74 10.95 -20.48 17.37
C ASN A 74 12.33 -20.91 16.80
N GLY A 75 12.44 -21.14 15.49
CA GLY A 75 13.65 -21.71 14.88
C GLY A 75 14.70 -20.66 14.56
N ILE A 76 15.41 -20.17 15.58
CA ILE A 76 16.40 -19.09 15.46
C ILE A 76 17.76 -19.58 15.94
N THR A 77 18.82 -19.40 15.13
CA THR A 77 20.19 -19.80 15.50
C THR A 77 21.20 -18.68 15.27
N LYS A 78 22.23 -18.61 16.13
CA LYS A 78 23.34 -17.65 15.99
C LYS A 78 24.09 -17.82 14.67
N ASP A 79 24.38 -19.08 14.30
CA ASP A 79 25.06 -19.41 13.04
C ASP A 79 24.25 -18.96 11.82
N GLY A 80 22.95 -19.23 11.82
CA GLY A 80 22.05 -18.76 10.76
C GLY A 80 21.98 -17.23 10.69
N ILE A 81 21.95 -16.55 11.84
CA ILE A 81 21.94 -15.07 11.91
C ILE A 81 23.21 -14.50 11.27
N THR A 82 24.38 -15.04 11.64
CA THR A 82 25.67 -14.61 11.10
C THR A 82 25.70 -14.80 9.58
N LYS A 83 25.36 -15.99 9.09
CA LYS A 83 25.38 -16.30 7.65
C LYS A 83 24.36 -15.50 6.85
N ASP A 84 23.18 -15.23 7.42
CA ASP A 84 22.15 -14.40 6.78
C ASP A 84 22.67 -12.98 6.58
N LEU A 85 23.21 -12.34 7.63
CA LEU A 85 23.69 -10.96 7.57
C LEU A 85 24.92 -10.80 6.68
N GLU A 86 25.84 -11.78 6.68
CA GLU A 86 26.97 -11.81 5.74
C GLU A 86 26.49 -11.92 4.29
N SER A 87 25.51 -12.79 4.04
CA SER A 87 24.92 -12.96 2.72
C SER A 87 24.19 -11.70 2.25
N MET A 88 23.38 -11.09 3.12
CA MET A 88 22.73 -9.80 2.88
C MET A 88 23.74 -8.72 2.51
N LYS A 89 24.80 -8.55 3.33
CA LYS A 89 25.83 -7.53 3.07
C LYS A 89 26.55 -7.78 1.75
N LYS A 90 26.88 -9.04 1.46
CA LYS A 90 27.53 -9.44 0.21
C LYS A 90 26.69 -9.07 -1.02
N GLN A 91 25.37 -9.17 -0.94
CA GLN A 91 24.44 -8.79 -2.02
C GLN A 91 24.07 -7.28 -2.02
N GLY A 92 24.63 -6.49 -1.11
CA GLY A 92 24.42 -5.03 -1.08
C GLY A 92 23.21 -4.57 -0.26
N VAL A 93 22.62 -5.43 0.56
CA VAL A 93 21.58 -5.02 1.53
C VAL A 93 22.23 -4.22 2.67
N VAL A 94 21.60 -3.11 3.04
CA VAL A 94 22.10 -2.18 4.08
C VAL A 94 21.21 -2.07 5.31
N GLN A 95 19.97 -2.55 5.21
CA GLN A 95 19.01 -2.54 6.30
C GLN A 95 18.15 -3.81 6.27
N ALA A 96 17.94 -4.40 7.45
CA ALA A 96 17.04 -5.54 7.64
C ALA A 96 16.02 -5.24 8.76
N THR A 97 14.76 -5.58 8.52
CA THR A 97 13.68 -5.46 9.51
C THR A 97 13.32 -6.83 10.05
N ILE A 98 13.50 -7.09 11.34
CA ILE A 98 13.10 -8.36 11.96
C ILE A 98 11.57 -8.40 12.10
N LEU A 99 10.96 -9.49 11.66
CA LEU A 99 9.56 -9.83 11.98
C LEU A 99 9.53 -11.25 12.55
N ASN A 100 9.21 -11.39 13.83
CA ASN A 100 9.07 -12.70 14.47
C ASN A 100 7.65 -13.22 14.20
N VAL A 101 7.48 -14.34 13.50
CA VAL A 101 6.17 -14.75 12.95
C VAL A 101 5.78 -16.15 13.39
N GLY A 102 4.54 -16.31 13.87
CA GLY A 102 3.98 -17.61 14.26
C GLY A 102 3.01 -18.17 13.22
N LEU A 103 3.47 -19.08 12.35
CA LEU A 103 2.66 -19.69 11.29
C LEU A 103 2.86 -21.21 11.19
N PRO A 104 1.87 -21.96 10.66
CA PRO A 104 2.04 -23.37 10.38
C PRO A 104 3.20 -23.62 9.41
N ILE A 105 4.05 -24.59 9.75
CA ILE A 105 5.14 -25.09 8.91
C ILE A 105 4.88 -26.57 8.63
N VAL A 106 4.99 -26.97 7.36
CA VAL A 106 4.75 -28.37 6.95
C VAL A 106 5.87 -29.27 7.43
N ASN A 107 7.11 -28.86 7.15
CA ASN A 107 8.33 -29.57 7.54
C ASN A 107 9.14 -28.67 8.48
N PRO A 108 9.01 -28.80 9.81
CA PRO A 108 9.74 -27.96 10.75
C PRO A 108 11.24 -28.19 10.62
N VAL A 109 12.03 -27.13 10.83
CA VAL A 109 13.49 -27.27 10.89
C VAL A 109 13.88 -27.88 12.24
N GLU A 110 14.85 -28.78 12.24
CA GLU A 110 15.37 -29.42 13.45
C GLU A 110 16.39 -28.51 14.16
N VAL A 111 15.90 -27.52 14.92
CA VAL A 111 16.72 -26.64 15.76
C VAL A 111 16.06 -26.40 17.12
N PRO A 112 16.81 -25.98 18.16
CA PRO A 112 16.23 -25.64 19.45
C PRO A 112 15.20 -24.51 19.34
N ASP A 113 14.10 -24.65 20.06
CA ASP A 113 13.05 -23.64 20.12
C ASP A 113 13.47 -22.44 20.97
N ILE A 114 13.61 -21.28 20.34
CA ILE A 114 13.80 -19.97 20.98
C ILE A 114 12.44 -19.27 21.09
N MET A 115 11.85 -19.31 22.28
CA MET A 115 10.52 -18.74 22.54
C MET A 115 10.54 -17.22 22.61
N PHE A 116 9.59 -16.55 21.94
CA PHE A 116 9.49 -15.10 21.93
C PHE A 116 9.45 -14.49 23.35
N GLY A 117 10.27 -13.45 23.57
CA GLY A 117 10.30 -12.67 24.80
C GLY A 117 11.04 -13.30 25.99
N THR A 118 11.65 -14.48 25.84
CA THR A 118 12.52 -15.07 26.86
C THR A 118 13.94 -14.49 26.80
N PRO A 119 14.78 -14.67 27.84
CA PRO A 119 16.18 -14.24 27.81
C PRO A 119 16.95 -14.76 26.59
N GLU A 120 16.70 -16.00 26.16
CA GLU A 120 17.35 -16.63 25.01
C GLU A 120 16.95 -15.94 23.69
N TRP A 121 15.71 -15.46 23.57
CA TRP A 121 15.29 -14.68 22.41
C TRP A 121 15.96 -13.31 22.36
N TYR A 122 16.09 -12.63 23.51
CA TYR A 122 16.86 -11.37 23.57
C TYR A 122 18.34 -11.59 23.30
N GLU A 123 18.90 -12.76 23.63
CA GLU A 123 20.25 -13.14 23.24
C GLU A 123 20.39 -13.27 21.72
N MET A 124 19.41 -13.86 21.02
CA MET A 124 19.40 -13.91 19.56
C MET A 124 19.29 -12.50 18.94
N PHE A 125 18.43 -11.63 19.48
CA PHE A 125 18.32 -10.24 19.05
C PHE A 125 19.65 -9.49 19.23
N ASN A 126 20.27 -9.60 20.40
CA ASN A 126 21.56 -8.98 20.68
C ASN A 126 22.70 -9.54 19.80
N TRP A 127 22.66 -10.83 19.47
CA TRP A 127 23.58 -11.44 18.51
C TRP A 127 23.39 -10.85 17.11
N ALA A 128 22.14 -10.71 16.65
CA ALA A 128 21.84 -10.06 15.37
C ALA A 128 22.34 -8.61 15.33
N LEU A 129 22.20 -7.83 16.41
CA LEU A 129 22.75 -6.47 16.48
C LEU A 129 24.28 -6.46 16.45
N THR A 130 24.93 -7.41 17.12
CA THR A 130 26.40 -7.54 17.13
C THR A 130 26.92 -7.81 15.73
N GLU A 131 26.31 -8.78 15.04
CA GLU A 131 26.69 -9.17 13.69
C GLU A 131 26.35 -8.10 12.66
N ALA A 132 25.19 -7.45 12.79
CA ALA A 132 24.80 -6.35 11.91
C ALA A 132 25.76 -5.16 12.04
N LYS A 133 26.22 -4.84 13.26
CA LYS A 133 27.29 -3.85 13.48
C LYS A 133 28.59 -4.27 12.80
N ARG A 134 28.97 -5.54 12.91
CA ARG A 134 30.20 -6.08 12.29
C ARG A 134 30.18 -5.94 10.77
N VAL A 135 29.05 -6.24 10.12
CA VAL A 135 28.93 -6.20 8.65
C VAL A 135 28.44 -4.85 8.11
N GLY A 136 28.03 -3.92 8.97
CA GLY A 136 27.52 -2.60 8.56
C GLY A 136 26.12 -2.66 7.95
N ILE A 137 25.19 -3.34 8.63
CA ILE A 137 23.76 -3.37 8.35
C ILE A 137 23.01 -2.71 9.52
N SER A 138 22.02 -1.88 9.21
CA SER A 138 21.09 -1.35 10.22
C SER A 138 19.93 -2.31 10.47
N ILE A 139 19.49 -2.41 11.72
CA ILE A 139 18.39 -3.30 12.12
C ILE A 139 17.20 -2.47 12.60
N GLY A 140 16.02 -2.84 12.14
CA GLY A 140 14.77 -2.49 12.80
C GLY A 140 13.99 -3.75 13.16
N ILE A 141 12.86 -3.58 13.84
CA ILE A 141 11.97 -4.69 14.20
C ILE A 141 10.52 -4.24 14.18
N HIS A 142 9.62 -5.14 13.83
CA HIS A 142 8.19 -4.92 14.02
C HIS A 142 7.86 -4.70 15.51
N ASN A 143 6.89 -3.84 15.82
CA ASN A 143 6.64 -3.40 17.20
C ASN A 143 5.93 -4.43 18.09
N CYS A 144 5.62 -5.63 17.58
CA CYS A 144 5.19 -6.77 18.36
C CYS A 144 5.56 -8.10 17.69
N ASP A 145 5.27 -9.21 18.36
CA ASP A 145 5.30 -10.54 17.75
C ASP A 145 4.21 -10.68 16.67
N GLY A 146 4.49 -11.44 15.63
CA GLY A 146 3.78 -11.41 14.35
C GLY A 146 4.17 -10.21 13.49
N TRP A 147 3.42 -10.00 12.41
CA TRP A 147 3.61 -8.87 11.52
C TRP A 147 2.58 -7.75 11.75
N SER A 148 1.45 -7.98 12.43
CA SER A 148 0.46 -6.92 12.60
C SER A 148 -0.40 -7.05 13.88
N THR A 149 -0.93 -5.95 14.45
CA THR A 149 -0.53 -4.55 14.21
C THR A 149 0.23 -3.99 15.40
N SER A 150 -0.31 -4.09 16.63
CA SER A 150 0.33 -3.60 17.86
C SER A 150 -0.31 -4.23 19.08
N GLY A 151 -0.05 -5.51 19.29
CA GLY A 151 -0.62 -6.29 20.38
C GLY A 151 0.40 -7.08 21.18
N GLY A 152 -0.03 -7.63 22.31
CA GLY A 152 0.82 -8.50 23.11
C GLY A 152 0.18 -8.93 24.42
N PRO A 153 0.74 -9.94 25.10
CA PRO A 153 0.17 -10.54 26.32
C PRO A 153 0.13 -9.59 27.53
N TRP A 154 0.83 -8.45 27.46
CA TRP A 154 0.85 -7.41 28.51
C TRP A 154 -0.39 -6.52 28.52
N LEU A 155 -1.25 -6.59 27.50
CA LEU A 155 -2.48 -5.79 27.41
C LEU A 155 -3.68 -6.56 27.96
N THR A 156 -4.52 -5.86 28.71
CA THR A 156 -5.79 -6.38 29.23
C THR A 156 -6.96 -6.05 28.30
N ALA A 157 -8.15 -6.63 28.55
CA ALA A 157 -9.37 -6.24 27.83
C ALA A 157 -9.70 -4.75 27.99
N GLU A 158 -9.37 -4.14 29.13
CA GLU A 158 -9.57 -2.71 29.39
C GLU A 158 -8.64 -1.82 28.56
N GLU A 159 -7.43 -2.30 28.24
CA GLU A 159 -6.42 -1.55 27.47
C GLU A 159 -6.48 -1.88 25.97
N SER A 160 -7.36 -2.80 25.59
CA SER A 160 -7.54 -3.23 24.20
C SER A 160 -8.47 -2.32 23.41
N MET A 161 -8.49 -2.47 22.08
CA MET A 161 -9.45 -1.83 21.18
C MET A 161 -10.90 -2.03 21.66
N LYS A 162 -11.71 -0.96 21.62
CA LYS A 162 -13.09 -0.96 22.13
C LYS A 162 -14.13 -0.70 21.04
N LEU A 163 -15.28 -1.34 21.22
CA LEU A 163 -16.50 -1.14 20.43
C LEU A 163 -17.60 -0.68 21.37
N TYR A 164 -18.42 0.31 20.94
CA TYR A 164 -19.65 0.63 21.67
C TYR A 164 -20.69 -0.49 21.54
N THR A 165 -21.62 -0.58 22.48
CA THR A 165 -22.70 -1.57 22.51
C THR A 165 -23.89 -1.01 23.28
N TRP A 166 -25.08 -1.58 23.10
CA TRP A 166 -26.30 -1.08 23.76
C TRP A 166 -27.31 -2.17 24.08
N SER A 167 -28.30 -1.84 24.91
CA SER A 167 -29.55 -2.59 25.03
C SER A 167 -30.72 -1.60 25.05
N LYS A 168 -31.89 -2.04 24.59
CA LYS A 168 -33.10 -1.22 24.55
C LYS A 168 -34.15 -1.80 25.49
N THR A 169 -34.87 -0.92 26.19
CA THR A 169 -35.97 -1.31 27.09
C THR A 169 -37.11 -0.32 26.96
N THR A 170 -38.31 -0.82 26.69
CA THR A 170 -39.52 0.00 26.64
C THR A 170 -40.11 0.20 28.04
N ILE A 171 -40.38 1.44 28.41
CA ILE A 171 -40.97 1.82 29.71
C ILE A 171 -42.23 2.65 29.48
N LYS A 172 -43.33 2.25 30.11
CA LYS A 172 -44.55 3.05 30.20
C LYS A 172 -44.43 4.05 31.35
N GLY A 173 -44.45 5.33 31.03
CA GLY A 173 -44.31 6.42 31.98
C GLY A 173 -45.62 6.88 32.63
N GLY A 174 -45.56 8.01 33.33
CA GLY A 174 -46.64 8.52 34.19
C GLY A 174 -46.61 7.95 35.61
N LYS A 175 -45.53 7.24 35.98
CA LYS A 175 -45.33 6.60 37.27
C LYS A 175 -43.84 6.49 37.59
N GLU A 176 -43.54 6.24 38.86
CA GLU A 176 -42.21 5.78 39.24
C GLU A 176 -42.00 4.35 38.75
N VAL A 177 -40.82 4.09 38.21
CA VAL A 177 -40.43 2.78 37.69
C VAL A 177 -39.12 2.35 38.34
N SER A 178 -39.04 1.07 38.66
CA SER A 178 -37.83 0.38 39.10
C SER A 178 -37.65 -0.82 38.18
N VAL A 179 -36.77 -0.70 37.19
CA VAL A 179 -36.63 -1.68 36.10
C VAL A 179 -35.19 -2.14 36.00
N GLN A 180 -34.98 -3.46 36.01
CA GLN A 180 -33.68 -4.04 35.71
C GLN A 180 -33.43 -3.89 34.21
N LEU A 181 -32.46 -3.06 33.83
CA LEU A 181 -32.10 -2.92 32.42
C LEU A 181 -31.25 -4.11 31.98
N ALA A 182 -31.52 -4.61 30.77
CA ALA A 182 -30.74 -5.68 30.17
C ALA A 182 -29.27 -5.25 30.02
N LEU A 183 -28.34 -6.15 30.32
CA LEU A 183 -26.92 -5.91 30.07
C LEU A 183 -26.68 -5.95 28.55
N PRO A 184 -26.02 -4.94 27.94
CA PRO A 184 -25.67 -5.00 26.53
C PRO A 184 -24.76 -6.19 26.17
N PRO A 185 -24.76 -6.63 24.90
CA PRO A 185 -23.83 -7.63 24.39
C PRO A 185 -22.39 -7.23 24.69
N ASN A 186 -21.61 -8.17 25.22
CA ASN A 186 -20.22 -7.94 25.63
C ASN A 186 -19.33 -9.09 25.18
N SER A 187 -18.04 -8.78 25.04
CA SER A 187 -17.01 -9.70 24.58
C SER A 187 -16.01 -9.94 25.69
N ARG A 188 -15.52 -11.18 25.80
CA ARG A 188 -14.50 -11.59 26.78
C ARG A 188 -14.84 -11.19 28.23
N ASN A 189 -16.14 -11.17 28.59
CA ASN A 189 -16.65 -10.76 29.90
C ASN A 189 -16.24 -9.33 30.32
N TYR A 190 -16.01 -8.45 29.35
CA TYR A 190 -15.65 -7.05 29.60
C TYR A 190 -16.75 -6.11 29.11
N TYR A 191 -17.30 -5.31 30.02
CA TYR A 191 -18.28 -4.27 29.72
C TYR A 191 -18.12 -3.09 30.69
N ARG A 192 -18.40 -1.89 30.19
CA ARG A 192 -18.53 -0.65 30.97
C ARG A 192 -19.75 0.12 30.50
N ASP A 193 -20.62 0.50 31.42
CA ASP A 193 -21.65 1.50 31.18
C ASP A 193 -21.00 2.84 30.82
N TYR A 194 -21.64 3.59 29.91
CA TYR A 194 -21.29 4.99 29.67
C TYR A 194 -22.48 5.90 29.89
N ALA A 195 -23.62 5.62 29.27
CA ALA A 195 -24.81 6.45 29.38
C ALA A 195 -26.10 5.64 29.38
N VAL A 196 -27.12 6.14 30.08
CA VAL A 196 -28.49 5.64 29.97
C VAL A 196 -29.35 6.79 29.48
N VAL A 197 -29.89 6.70 28.27
CA VAL A 197 -30.73 7.77 27.70
C VAL A 197 -32.14 7.28 27.45
N ALA A 198 -33.13 8.15 27.63
CA ALA A 198 -34.51 7.87 27.30
C ALA A 198 -35.02 8.81 26.20
N ILE A 199 -35.68 8.23 25.19
CA ILE A 199 -36.35 8.97 24.12
C ILE A 199 -37.85 8.65 24.08
N PRO A 200 -38.71 9.60 23.69
CA PRO A 200 -40.14 9.32 23.48
C PRO A 200 -40.33 8.23 22.43
N LEU A 201 -41.14 7.21 22.76
CA LEU A 201 -41.47 6.10 21.85
C LEU A 201 -42.85 6.34 21.23
N ASN A 202 -42.85 6.68 19.94
CA ASN A 202 -44.07 6.87 19.14
C ASN A 202 -44.39 5.67 18.23
N GLU A 203 -43.44 4.75 18.05
CA GLU A 203 -43.59 3.54 17.25
C GLU A 203 -44.36 2.46 18.02
N LYS A 204 -45.21 1.71 17.30
CA LYS A 204 -45.87 0.53 17.84
C LYS A 204 -44.95 -0.68 17.68
N GLU A 205 -44.88 -1.52 18.70
CA GLU A 205 -44.25 -2.85 18.59
C GLU A 205 -44.89 -3.61 17.42
N ASN A 206 -44.07 -4.35 16.66
CA ASN A 206 -44.57 -5.19 15.58
C ASN A 206 -45.26 -6.44 16.14
N SER A 207 -45.94 -7.19 15.26
CA SER A 207 -46.69 -8.39 15.65
C SER A 207 -45.81 -9.46 16.31
N PHE A 208 -44.55 -9.59 15.91
CA PHE A 208 -43.62 -10.58 16.47
C PHE A 208 -43.20 -10.23 17.90
N GLN A 209 -42.83 -8.97 18.12
CA GLN A 209 -42.48 -8.42 19.44
C GLN A 209 -43.66 -8.50 20.40
N THR A 210 -44.85 -8.08 19.95
CA THR A 210 -46.07 -8.12 20.77
C THR A 210 -46.45 -9.55 21.17
N ALA A 211 -46.19 -10.53 20.28
CA ALA A 211 -46.43 -11.95 20.54
C ALA A 211 -45.44 -12.58 21.54
N LYS A 212 -44.37 -11.86 21.93
CA LYS A 212 -43.35 -12.27 22.92
C LYS A 212 -42.75 -13.65 22.59
N ALA A 213 -42.14 -13.75 21.42
CA ALA A 213 -41.48 -14.96 20.97
C ALA A 213 -40.46 -15.49 22.00
N LYS A 214 -40.44 -16.81 22.18
CA LYS A 214 -39.36 -17.54 22.82
C LYS A 214 -38.62 -18.32 21.75
N ILE A 215 -37.33 -18.03 21.60
CA ILE A 215 -36.50 -18.62 20.57
C ILE A 215 -35.51 -19.58 21.23
N THR A 216 -35.42 -20.81 20.73
CA THR A 216 -34.41 -21.79 21.17
C THR A 216 -33.76 -22.51 20.00
N ILE A 217 -32.46 -22.77 20.10
CA ILE A 217 -31.75 -23.61 19.14
C ILE A 217 -31.67 -25.03 19.69
N ASN A 218 -32.07 -26.00 18.86
CA ASN A 218 -32.11 -27.43 19.18
C ASN A 218 -32.84 -27.73 20.51
N LYS A 219 -33.85 -26.90 20.84
CA LYS A 219 -34.66 -26.92 22.08
C LYS A 219 -33.86 -26.77 23.39
N LYS A 220 -32.59 -26.37 23.33
CA LYS A 220 -31.67 -26.36 24.49
C LYS A 220 -31.01 -25.01 24.75
N VAL A 221 -30.68 -24.27 23.70
CA VAL A 221 -29.97 -22.99 23.81
C VAL A 221 -30.98 -21.87 23.74
N ASP A 222 -31.07 -21.03 24.77
CA ASP A 222 -31.84 -19.77 24.71
C ASP A 222 -31.21 -18.85 23.66
N ALA A 223 -32.02 -18.43 22.70
CA ALA A 223 -31.62 -17.59 21.59
C ALA A 223 -32.50 -16.34 21.47
N ASN A 224 -33.18 -15.90 22.53
CA ASN A 224 -33.98 -14.66 22.51
C ASN A 224 -33.16 -13.40 22.17
N ALA A 225 -31.83 -13.49 22.26
CA ALA A 225 -30.91 -12.44 21.85
C ALA A 225 -31.00 -12.14 20.34
N ILE A 226 -31.52 -13.05 19.50
CA ILE A 226 -31.70 -12.78 18.05
C ILE A 226 -33.05 -12.11 17.73
N SER A 227 -33.72 -11.50 18.71
CA SER A 227 -34.97 -10.76 18.51
C SER A 227 -35.02 -9.51 19.39
N ASP A 228 -33.87 -8.96 19.76
CA ASP A 228 -33.73 -7.83 20.67
C ASP A 228 -33.50 -6.50 19.94
N GLY A 229 -33.43 -6.53 18.61
CA GLY A 229 -33.17 -5.35 17.79
C GLY A 229 -31.75 -4.82 17.91
N ASN A 230 -30.79 -5.65 18.34
CA ASN A 230 -29.36 -5.31 18.41
C ASN A 230 -28.52 -6.26 17.51
N PRO A 231 -27.87 -5.76 16.45
CA PRO A 231 -27.05 -6.59 15.56
C PRO A 231 -25.85 -7.25 16.26
N PHE A 232 -25.41 -6.73 17.42
CA PHE A 232 -24.28 -7.27 18.19
C PHE A 232 -24.65 -8.50 19.01
N SER A 233 -25.94 -8.72 19.24
CA SER A 233 -26.46 -10.00 19.75
C SER A 233 -26.42 -11.00 18.60
N SER A 234 -25.76 -12.14 18.75
CA SER A 234 -25.72 -13.15 17.69
C SER A 234 -25.53 -14.58 18.20
N VAL A 235 -26.02 -15.52 17.41
CA VAL A 235 -25.80 -16.97 17.57
C VAL A 235 -25.19 -17.53 16.29
N VAL A 236 -24.27 -18.50 16.39
CA VAL A 236 -23.63 -19.08 15.22
C VAL A 236 -24.29 -20.40 14.85
N LEU A 237 -24.95 -20.44 13.69
CA LEU A 237 -25.62 -21.62 13.16
C LEU A 237 -24.66 -22.54 12.38
N LYS A 238 -24.95 -23.84 12.42
CA LYS A 238 -24.35 -24.92 11.64
C LYS A 238 -25.42 -25.69 10.87
N ALA A 239 -25.01 -26.42 9.83
CA ALA A 239 -25.90 -27.35 9.13
C ALA A 239 -26.47 -28.38 10.12
N GLY A 240 -27.78 -28.62 10.06
CA GLY A 240 -28.54 -29.46 10.97
C GLY A 240 -29.13 -28.74 12.19
N ASP A 241 -28.73 -27.50 12.48
CA ASP A 241 -29.33 -26.73 13.59
C ASP A 241 -30.80 -26.40 13.29
N VAL A 242 -31.63 -26.43 14.35
CA VAL A 242 -33.06 -26.15 14.28
C VAL A 242 -33.41 -25.02 15.25
N ILE A 243 -33.87 -23.89 14.71
CA ILE A 243 -34.39 -22.78 15.50
C ILE A 243 -35.88 -23.02 15.73
N ASN A 244 -36.29 -23.09 17.00
CA ASN A 244 -37.68 -23.25 17.41
C ASN A 244 -38.18 -21.90 17.94
N ILE A 245 -39.34 -21.47 17.46
CA ILE A 245 -39.96 -20.19 17.80
C ILE A 245 -41.33 -20.50 18.39
N GLU A 246 -41.52 -20.13 19.65
CA GLU A 246 -42.78 -20.29 20.39
C GLU A 246 -43.35 -18.92 20.74
N LEU A 247 -44.54 -18.60 20.21
CA LEU A 247 -45.20 -17.32 20.46
C LEU A 247 -46.09 -17.41 21.72
N LYS A 248 -45.91 -16.48 22.69
CA LYS A 248 -46.47 -16.60 24.05
C LYS A 248 -47.87 -16.03 24.27
N SER A 249 -48.25 -14.83 23.78
CA SER A 249 -49.59 -14.28 24.10
C SER A 249 -49.99 -12.92 23.47
N LYS A 250 -51.30 -12.60 23.63
CA LYS A 250 -52.08 -11.33 23.56
C LYS A 250 -52.65 -10.86 22.23
N ILE A 251 -52.09 -11.21 21.10
CA ILE A 251 -52.76 -11.03 19.80
C ILE A 251 -53.42 -12.36 19.42
N GLU A 252 -54.62 -12.36 18.85
CA GLU A 252 -55.15 -13.57 18.22
C GLU A 252 -54.26 -13.93 17.04
N ILE A 253 -53.28 -14.82 17.27
CA ILE A 253 -52.29 -15.22 16.27
C ILE A 253 -52.99 -15.81 15.03
N SER A 254 -54.13 -16.49 15.23
CA SER A 254 -55.04 -16.96 14.17
C SER A 254 -55.47 -15.86 13.18
N GLN A 255 -55.50 -14.60 13.62
CA GLN A 255 -55.86 -13.43 12.80
C GLN A 255 -54.64 -12.74 12.18
N VAL A 256 -53.45 -12.86 12.79
CA VAL A 256 -52.19 -12.32 12.23
C VAL A 256 -51.63 -13.29 11.20
N LYS A 257 -51.56 -12.82 9.95
CA LYS A 257 -50.92 -13.57 8.85
C LYS A 257 -49.53 -13.00 8.61
N PHE A 258 -48.51 -13.73 9.07
CA PHE A 258 -47.12 -13.44 8.74
C PHE A 258 -46.87 -13.68 7.26
N GLN A 259 -46.15 -12.77 6.62
CA GLN A 259 -45.91 -12.74 5.18
C GLN A 259 -44.44 -12.55 4.83
N SER A 260 -43.59 -12.27 5.83
CA SER A 260 -42.15 -12.16 5.64
C SER A 260 -41.39 -12.82 6.78
N LEU A 261 -40.26 -13.45 6.44
CA LEU A 261 -39.21 -13.87 7.36
C LEU A 261 -38.04 -12.89 7.22
N ILE A 262 -37.69 -12.25 8.33
CA ILE A 262 -36.53 -11.38 8.45
C ILE A 262 -35.39 -12.18 9.07
N LEU A 263 -34.23 -12.19 8.42
CA LEU A 263 -32.98 -12.60 9.03
C LEU A 263 -31.95 -11.48 8.86
N ASP A 264 -31.31 -11.08 9.95
CA ASP A 264 -30.10 -10.25 9.92
C ASP A 264 -28.94 -11.10 10.41
N SER A 265 -27.86 -11.12 9.66
CA SER A 265 -26.67 -11.89 10.00
C SER A 265 -25.52 -10.92 10.21
N TYR A 266 -25.06 -10.69 11.43
CA TYR A 266 -23.96 -9.74 11.66
C TYR A 266 -22.62 -10.45 11.74
N LYS A 267 -21.61 -9.89 11.07
CA LYS A 267 -20.22 -10.33 11.21
C LYS A 267 -19.29 -9.13 11.22
N SER A 268 -18.63 -8.90 12.34
CA SER A 268 -17.68 -7.79 12.51
C SER A 268 -16.41 -7.94 11.67
N TYR A 269 -16.08 -9.17 11.22
CA TYR A 269 -14.83 -9.43 10.51
C TYR A 269 -14.90 -10.59 9.50
N PHE A 270 -14.47 -10.37 8.26
CA PHE A 270 -14.30 -11.43 7.25
C PHE A 270 -13.33 -11.01 6.13
N TRP A 271 -12.34 -11.87 5.84
CA TRP A 271 -11.38 -11.66 4.74
C TRP A 271 -11.94 -11.94 3.33
N GLY A 272 -13.07 -12.64 3.23
CA GLY A 272 -13.63 -13.06 1.94
C GLY A 272 -14.75 -12.16 1.43
N ASN A 273 -15.35 -12.55 0.30
CA ASN A 273 -16.56 -11.90 -0.19
C ASN A 273 -17.75 -12.22 0.75
N LEU A 274 -18.25 -11.21 1.48
CA LEU A 274 -19.37 -11.33 2.41
C LEU A 274 -20.62 -11.97 1.74
N ASN A 275 -20.83 -11.73 0.44
CA ASN A 275 -21.96 -12.30 -0.32
C ASN A 275 -21.86 -13.82 -0.55
N LYS A 276 -20.70 -14.45 -0.27
CA LYS A 276 -20.54 -15.91 -0.30
C LYS A 276 -20.94 -16.58 1.01
N ILE A 277 -21.11 -15.81 2.08
CA ILE A 277 -21.67 -16.34 3.34
C ILE A 277 -23.17 -16.44 3.14
N GLY A 278 -23.74 -17.61 3.41
CA GLY A 278 -25.17 -17.82 3.27
C GLY A 278 -25.64 -19.08 3.96
N GLY A 279 -26.94 -19.27 3.92
CA GLY A 279 -27.59 -20.47 4.41
C GLY A 279 -28.87 -20.79 3.66
N LYS A 280 -29.17 -22.08 3.55
CA LYS A 280 -30.45 -22.61 3.07
C LYS A 280 -31.22 -23.18 4.24
N PHE A 281 -32.48 -22.81 4.32
CA PHE A 281 -33.36 -23.14 5.43
C PHE A 281 -34.70 -23.66 4.93
N ILE A 282 -35.38 -24.45 5.76
CA ILE A 282 -36.81 -24.75 5.59
C ILE A 282 -37.56 -24.17 6.78
N LEU A 283 -38.56 -23.33 6.48
CA LEU A 283 -39.51 -22.83 7.47
C LEU A 283 -40.70 -23.77 7.56
N TYR A 284 -41.05 -24.17 8.78
CA TYR A 284 -42.24 -24.92 9.12
C TYR A 284 -43.09 -24.16 10.13
N SER A 285 -44.39 -24.47 10.18
CA SER A 285 -45.34 -23.96 11.16
C SER A 285 -46.19 -25.08 11.77
N SER A 286 -46.69 -24.84 12.98
CA SER A 286 -47.56 -25.76 13.71
C SER A 286 -48.45 -24.99 14.70
N ASN A 287 -49.67 -25.49 14.93
CA ASN A 287 -50.57 -24.96 15.96
C ASN A 287 -50.51 -25.75 17.28
N ASP A 288 -49.97 -26.98 17.26
CA ASP A 288 -49.96 -27.90 18.41
C ASP A 288 -48.54 -28.29 18.88
N ASN A 289 -47.50 -27.74 18.23
CA ASN A 289 -46.08 -28.04 18.47
C ASN A 289 -45.69 -29.51 18.21
N VAL A 290 -46.54 -30.26 17.51
CA VAL A 290 -46.34 -31.68 17.17
C VAL A 290 -46.37 -31.87 15.65
N ASN A 291 -47.43 -31.39 15.00
CA ASN A 291 -47.66 -31.53 13.58
C ASN A 291 -47.13 -30.29 12.84
N PHE A 292 -45.93 -30.38 12.29
CA PHE A 292 -45.30 -29.30 11.53
C PHE A 292 -45.56 -29.43 10.03
N GLN A 293 -46.09 -28.37 9.43
CA GLN A 293 -46.29 -28.25 7.98
C GLN A 293 -45.21 -27.35 7.38
N LYS A 294 -44.70 -27.74 6.21
CA LYS A 294 -43.72 -26.94 5.48
C LYS A 294 -44.38 -25.67 4.95
N VAL A 295 -43.77 -24.51 5.25
CA VAL A 295 -44.22 -23.19 4.79
C VAL A 295 -43.45 -22.75 3.55
N SER A 296 -42.11 -22.74 3.61
CA SER A 296 -41.27 -22.28 2.50
C SER A 296 -39.84 -22.82 2.58
N ASN A 297 -39.17 -22.92 1.43
CA ASN A 297 -37.70 -22.99 1.37
C ASN A 297 -37.16 -21.56 1.35
N VAL A 298 -36.12 -21.28 2.14
CA VAL A 298 -35.56 -19.94 2.24
C VAL A 298 -34.06 -20.00 2.04
N GLU A 299 -33.52 -19.13 1.19
CA GLU A 299 -32.08 -18.97 1.00
C GLU A 299 -31.69 -17.53 1.31
N PHE A 300 -30.68 -17.37 2.15
CA PHE A 300 -30.09 -16.07 2.46
C PHE A 300 -28.61 -16.07 2.08
N ARG A 301 -28.18 -14.97 1.47
CA ARG A 301 -26.78 -14.70 1.14
C ARG A 301 -26.40 -13.29 1.59
N GLY A 302 -25.15 -13.15 2.01
CA GLY A 302 -24.64 -11.94 2.62
C GLY A 302 -24.76 -11.93 4.14
N VAL A 303 -24.03 -10.99 4.73
CA VAL A 303 -24.05 -10.63 6.16
C VAL A 303 -23.99 -9.10 6.27
N SER A 304 -24.28 -8.56 7.45
CA SER A 304 -24.34 -7.16 7.84
C SER A 304 -25.42 -6.34 7.16
N GLU A 305 -26.49 -7.01 6.72
CA GLU A 305 -27.69 -6.39 6.17
C GLU A 305 -28.92 -7.19 6.57
N THR A 306 -30.00 -6.49 6.91
CA THR A 306 -31.30 -7.11 7.16
C THR A 306 -31.87 -7.66 5.85
N LYS A 307 -32.08 -8.96 5.78
CA LYS A 307 -32.69 -9.62 4.62
C LYS A 307 -34.13 -10.02 4.94
N SER A 308 -35.01 -9.79 3.99
CA SER A 308 -36.42 -10.15 4.07
C SER A 308 -36.78 -11.08 2.92
N VAL A 309 -37.42 -12.20 3.23
CA VAL A 309 -38.00 -13.10 2.23
C VAL A 309 -39.49 -13.21 2.44
N SER A 310 -40.26 -13.04 1.36
CA SER A 310 -41.71 -13.27 1.38
C SER A 310 -42.02 -14.74 1.60
N ILE A 311 -42.93 -15.02 2.53
CA ILE A 311 -43.45 -16.36 2.81
C ILE A 311 -44.95 -16.40 2.51
N PRO A 312 -45.53 -17.58 2.21
CA PRO A 312 -46.98 -17.72 2.16
C PRO A 312 -47.63 -17.19 3.44
N LYS A 313 -48.80 -16.56 3.31
CA LYS A 313 -49.59 -16.04 4.44
C LYS A 313 -49.81 -17.15 5.46
N THR A 314 -49.09 -17.10 6.59
CA THR A 314 -49.06 -18.17 7.58
C THR A 314 -49.44 -17.63 8.95
N SER A 315 -50.30 -18.36 9.64
CA SER A 315 -50.72 -18.09 11.02
C SER A 315 -50.54 -19.38 11.81
N ALA A 316 -49.71 -19.32 12.85
CA ALA A 316 -49.38 -20.46 13.70
C ALA A 316 -48.75 -20.01 15.02
N GLN A 317 -48.87 -20.82 16.08
CA GLN A 317 -48.24 -20.53 17.38
C GLN A 317 -46.77 -20.97 17.43
N PHE A 318 -46.41 -22.03 16.71
CA PHE A 318 -45.08 -22.62 16.70
C PHE A 318 -44.49 -22.56 15.30
N PHE A 319 -43.24 -22.11 15.20
CA PHE A 319 -42.47 -22.15 13.96
C PHE A 319 -41.14 -22.85 14.18
N LYS A 320 -40.64 -23.49 13.12
CA LYS A 320 -39.35 -24.17 13.11
C LYS A 320 -38.58 -23.73 11.86
N LEU A 321 -37.37 -23.20 12.03
CA LEU A 321 -36.45 -22.91 10.94
C LEU A 321 -35.31 -23.94 10.99
N GLU A 322 -35.31 -24.86 10.03
CA GLU A 322 -34.31 -25.92 9.90
C GLU A 322 -33.18 -25.47 8.98
N CYS A 323 -31.95 -25.48 9.48
CA CYS A 323 -30.76 -25.10 8.73
C CYS A 323 -30.22 -26.29 7.94
N LEU A 324 -30.45 -26.32 6.62
CA LEU A 324 -29.99 -27.41 5.76
C LEU A 324 -28.50 -27.30 5.44
N GLU A 325 -28.08 -26.11 5.00
CA GLU A 325 -26.72 -25.83 4.54
C GLU A 325 -26.32 -24.44 5.00
N VAL A 326 -25.06 -24.26 5.42
CA VAL A 326 -24.45 -22.95 5.68
C VAL A 326 -22.99 -22.93 5.22
N THR A 327 -22.50 -21.74 4.86
CA THR A 327 -21.08 -21.54 4.53
C THR A 327 -20.20 -21.63 5.79
N LYS A 328 -19.77 -22.84 6.18
CA LYS A 328 -19.01 -23.18 7.42
C LYS A 328 -19.71 -22.82 8.75
N LYS A 329 -20.01 -21.54 8.98
CA LYS A 329 -20.66 -20.95 10.18
C LYS A 329 -21.48 -19.72 9.75
N TYR A 330 -22.75 -19.63 10.12
CA TYR A 330 -23.64 -18.50 9.78
C TYR A 330 -24.05 -17.74 11.05
N PRO A 331 -23.51 -16.53 11.31
CA PRO A 331 -23.84 -15.76 12.51
C PRO A 331 -25.20 -15.09 12.32
N LEU A 332 -26.24 -15.51 13.04
CA LEU A 332 -27.57 -14.91 12.97
C LEU A 332 -27.75 -13.96 14.15
N SER A 333 -28.17 -12.73 13.87
CA SER A 333 -28.30 -11.64 14.83
C SER A 333 -29.72 -11.14 15.03
N GLU A 334 -30.55 -11.21 14.00
CA GLU A 334 -31.98 -10.91 14.12
C GLU A 334 -32.78 -11.98 13.38
N LEU A 335 -33.90 -12.41 13.95
CA LEU A 335 -34.89 -13.28 13.35
C LEU A 335 -36.28 -12.82 13.76
N GLU A 336 -37.11 -12.46 12.78
CA GLU A 336 -38.50 -12.09 13.01
C GLU A 336 -39.43 -12.63 11.93
N LEU A 337 -40.66 -12.96 12.32
CA LEU A 337 -41.77 -13.22 11.40
C LEU A 337 -42.71 -12.03 11.42
N LEU A 338 -42.92 -11.36 10.29
CA LEU A 338 -43.64 -10.09 10.25
C LEU A 338 -44.87 -10.14 9.33
N ALA A 339 -45.91 -9.41 9.73
CA ALA A 339 -47.08 -9.13 8.89
C ALA A 339 -46.73 -8.12 7.79
N ASN A 340 -47.63 -7.94 6.82
CA ASN A 340 -47.36 -7.05 5.70
C ASN A 340 -47.21 -5.59 6.17
N ASN A 341 -46.25 -4.86 5.60
CA ASN A 341 -45.91 -3.47 5.95
C ASN A 341 -45.39 -3.23 7.38
N GLU A 342 -45.10 -4.27 8.16
CA GLU A 342 -44.39 -4.12 9.44
C GLU A 342 -42.89 -3.91 9.22
N THR A 343 -42.23 -3.34 10.23
CA THR A 343 -40.78 -3.11 10.24
C THR A 343 -40.14 -3.94 11.35
N SER A 344 -38.97 -4.50 11.08
CA SER A 344 -38.18 -5.24 12.07
C SER A 344 -37.70 -4.33 13.20
N SER A 345 -37.45 -4.93 14.36
CA SER A 345 -36.91 -4.31 15.57
C SER A 345 -35.59 -3.59 15.31
N TYR A 346 -34.76 -4.20 14.45
CA TYR A 346 -33.56 -3.56 13.91
C TYR A 346 -33.78 -3.23 12.42
N LYS A 347 -33.99 -1.94 12.14
CA LYS A 347 -33.97 -1.38 10.78
C LYS A 347 -33.57 0.09 10.85
N PRO A 348 -32.28 0.41 10.88
CA PRO A 348 -31.84 1.80 10.95
C PRO A 348 -32.40 2.58 9.75
N VAL A 349 -32.98 3.76 10.01
CA VAL A 349 -33.50 4.65 8.97
C VAL A 349 -32.36 5.15 8.08
N ILE A 350 -31.19 5.40 8.69
CA ILE A 350 -29.98 5.78 7.97
C ILE A 350 -29.34 4.52 7.37
N PRO A 351 -29.17 4.47 6.03
CA PRO A 351 -28.54 3.33 5.37
C PRO A 351 -27.07 3.24 5.75
N ASN A 352 -26.57 2.01 5.81
CA ASN A 352 -25.18 1.70 6.13
C ASN A 352 -24.71 2.29 7.47
N LEU A 353 -25.61 2.37 8.46
CA LEU A 353 -25.29 2.92 9.78
C LEU A 353 -24.06 2.26 10.42
N LEU A 354 -23.92 0.94 10.29
CA LEU A 354 -22.78 0.23 10.89
C LEU A 354 -21.44 0.58 10.21
N GLN A 355 -21.44 0.84 8.90
CA GLN A 355 -20.27 1.39 8.19
C GLN A 355 -20.01 2.83 8.66
N LYS A 356 -21.07 3.65 8.75
CA LYS A 356 -21.00 5.07 9.19
C LYS A 356 -20.58 5.25 10.65
N THR A 357 -20.63 4.20 11.44
CA THR A 357 -20.15 4.19 12.84
C THR A 357 -18.80 3.48 12.99
N GLY A 358 -18.16 3.05 11.89
CA GLY A 358 -16.90 2.32 11.94
C GLY A 358 -17.00 0.95 12.63
N THR A 359 -18.18 0.34 12.61
CA THR A 359 -18.44 -0.96 13.24
C THR A 359 -18.13 -2.13 12.30
N ILE A 360 -18.32 -1.92 11.00
CA ILE A 360 -18.01 -2.88 9.94
C ILE A 360 -17.27 -2.18 8.79
N GLY A 361 -16.44 -2.94 8.09
CA GLY A 361 -15.66 -2.43 6.96
C GLY A 361 -16.55 -2.04 5.78
N LEU A 362 -15.96 -1.29 4.85
CA LEU A 362 -16.63 -0.88 3.62
C LEU A 362 -16.90 -2.07 2.70
N ALA A 363 -18.14 -2.22 2.26
CA ALA A 363 -18.51 -3.20 1.24
C ALA A 363 -18.44 -2.59 -0.16
N ASN A 364 -18.91 -1.34 -0.32
CA ASN A 364 -18.83 -0.58 -1.56
C ASN A 364 -18.38 0.88 -1.34
N ASN A 365 -17.77 1.48 -2.36
CA ASN A 365 -17.28 2.86 -2.30
C ASN A 365 -18.42 3.92 -2.20
N ASP A 366 -19.67 3.52 -2.44
CA ASP A 366 -20.86 4.38 -2.36
C ASP A 366 -21.64 4.20 -1.04
N ASP A 367 -21.14 3.38 -0.09
CA ASP A 367 -21.82 3.10 1.19
C ASP A 367 -22.06 4.38 2.03
N PHE A 368 -21.28 5.43 1.76
CA PHE A 368 -21.35 6.75 2.40
C PHE A 368 -22.16 7.79 1.64
N ALA A 369 -22.91 7.40 0.60
CA ALA A 369 -23.84 8.31 -0.05
C ALA A 369 -24.87 8.85 0.96
N LEU A 370 -25.18 10.15 0.87
CA LEU A 370 -26.19 10.77 1.72
C LEU A 370 -27.58 10.22 1.43
N MET A 371 -28.40 10.21 2.47
CA MET A 371 -29.83 10.06 2.32
C MET A 371 -30.42 11.30 1.62
N ARG A 372 -30.83 11.14 0.36
CA ARG A 372 -31.49 12.21 -0.40
C ARG A 372 -32.84 12.63 0.20
N LYS A 373 -33.50 11.74 0.93
CA LYS A 373 -34.78 12.03 1.59
C LYS A 373 -34.52 12.51 3.01
N ASN A 374 -34.83 13.78 3.28
CA ASN A 374 -34.77 14.32 4.64
C ASN A 374 -36.02 13.91 5.43
N ILE A 375 -35.86 12.97 6.35
CA ILE A 375 -36.97 12.45 7.19
C ILE A 375 -36.86 13.11 8.56
N SER A 376 -37.90 13.84 8.96
CA SER A 376 -37.98 14.44 10.29
C SER A 376 -38.36 13.40 11.35
N SER A 377 -37.78 13.53 12.53
CA SER A 377 -38.07 12.71 13.72
C SER A 377 -38.79 13.53 14.77
N THR A 378 -39.66 12.89 15.54
CA THR A 378 -40.25 13.48 16.75
C THR A 378 -39.26 13.57 17.90
N VAL A 379 -38.16 12.80 17.82
CA VAL A 379 -37.05 12.87 18.79
C VAL A 379 -36.12 13.99 18.34
N ASN A 380 -35.87 14.95 19.21
CA ASN A 380 -34.86 16.01 19.06
C ASN A 380 -33.93 16.03 20.28
N GLU A 381 -32.87 16.82 20.24
CA GLU A 381 -31.86 16.90 21.31
C GLU A 381 -32.46 17.18 22.68
N GLN A 382 -33.43 18.10 22.77
CA GLN A 382 -34.07 18.47 24.04
C GLN A 382 -35.00 17.38 24.58
N SER A 383 -35.46 16.47 23.72
CA SER A 383 -36.33 15.35 24.11
C SER A 383 -35.56 14.13 24.63
N VAL A 384 -34.23 14.09 24.46
CA VAL A 384 -33.38 13.03 25.00
C VAL A 384 -33.11 13.31 26.47
N ILE A 385 -33.54 12.39 27.34
CA ILE A 385 -33.35 12.52 28.79
C ILE A 385 -32.16 11.65 29.20
N ASP A 386 -31.15 12.27 29.82
CA ASP A 386 -30.06 11.55 30.46
C ASP A 386 -30.52 10.98 31.82
N LEU A 387 -30.46 9.66 31.93
CA LEU A 387 -30.80 8.86 33.10
C LEU A 387 -29.58 8.16 33.69
N THR A 388 -28.36 8.52 33.26
CA THR A 388 -27.12 7.81 33.63
C THR A 388 -26.95 7.72 35.15
N GLU A 389 -27.14 8.83 35.87
CA GLU A 389 -27.06 8.86 37.34
C GLU A 389 -28.19 8.11 38.06
N LYS A 390 -29.22 7.67 37.33
CA LYS A 390 -30.38 6.94 37.86
C LYS A 390 -30.23 5.42 37.74
N LEU A 391 -29.20 4.95 37.05
CA LEU A 391 -28.84 3.54 36.99
C LEU A 391 -27.89 3.20 38.14
N ASP A 392 -28.24 2.21 38.96
CA ASP A 392 -27.31 1.73 39.97
C ASP A 392 -26.27 0.75 39.42
N LYS A 393 -25.27 0.41 40.25
CA LYS A 393 -24.19 -0.54 39.91
C LYS A 393 -24.66 -1.96 39.54
N ASN A 394 -25.89 -2.32 39.90
CA ASN A 394 -26.48 -3.63 39.58
C ASN A 394 -27.31 -3.56 38.28
N GLY A 395 -27.41 -2.39 37.64
CA GLY A 395 -28.20 -2.16 36.43
C GLY A 395 -29.68 -1.93 36.70
N LEU A 396 -30.07 -1.61 37.94
CA LEU A 396 -31.44 -1.24 38.29
C LEU A 396 -31.66 0.26 38.05
N LEU A 397 -32.56 0.59 37.13
CA LEU A 397 -32.98 1.97 36.85
C LEU A 397 -34.12 2.37 37.77
N LYS A 398 -33.95 3.45 38.54
CA LYS A 398 -35.01 4.09 39.33
C LYS A 398 -35.36 5.46 38.75
N TRP A 399 -36.55 5.59 38.17
CA TRP A 399 -36.93 6.79 37.44
C TRP A 399 -38.39 7.16 37.61
N LYS A 400 -38.67 8.44 37.90
CA LYS A 400 -40.01 9.03 37.80
C LYS A 400 -40.29 9.39 36.34
N ALA A 401 -40.69 8.40 35.56
CA ALA A 401 -40.90 8.53 34.13
C ALA A 401 -42.08 9.49 33.81
N PRO A 402 -41.90 10.54 32.99
CA PRO A 402 -43.00 11.40 32.56
C PRO A 402 -44.07 10.62 31.78
N LYS A 403 -45.28 11.17 31.66
CA LYS A 403 -46.36 10.51 30.89
C LYS A 403 -45.92 10.24 29.45
N GLY A 404 -46.29 9.09 28.91
CA GLY A 404 -45.91 8.63 27.57
C GLY A 404 -45.23 7.26 27.60
N ASN A 405 -44.89 6.72 26.43
CA ASN A 405 -44.01 5.56 26.32
C ASN A 405 -42.59 6.05 26.03
N TRP A 406 -41.61 5.37 26.63
CA TRP A 406 -40.21 5.73 26.55
C TRP A 406 -39.40 4.53 26.09
N LYS A 407 -38.49 4.75 25.14
CA LYS A 407 -37.43 3.80 24.80
C LYS A 407 -36.19 4.21 25.59
N VAL A 408 -35.79 3.38 26.54
CA VAL A 408 -34.56 3.56 27.33
C VAL A 408 -33.44 2.78 26.67
N ILE A 409 -32.33 3.44 26.38
CA ILE A 409 -31.13 2.88 25.77
C ILE A 409 -30.05 2.87 26.86
N ARG A 410 -29.60 1.67 27.26
CA ARG A 410 -28.41 1.50 28.12
C ARG A 410 -27.21 1.32 27.20
N PHE A 411 -26.41 2.37 27.09
CA PHE A 411 -25.27 2.46 26.19
C PHE A 411 -23.96 2.27 26.97
N GLY A 412 -23.04 1.50 26.41
CA GLY A 412 -21.72 1.27 26.98
C GLY A 412 -20.74 0.79 25.93
N TYR A 413 -19.66 0.16 26.36
CA TYR A 413 -18.64 -0.37 25.46
C TYR A 413 -18.01 -1.66 25.99
N THR A 414 -17.43 -2.42 25.07
CA THR A 414 -16.74 -3.70 25.29
C THR A 414 -15.42 -3.71 24.52
N THR A 415 -14.56 -4.71 24.77
CA THR A 415 -13.40 -5.01 23.91
C THR A 415 -13.87 -5.56 22.56
N THR A 416 -13.15 -5.25 21.47
CA THR A 416 -13.30 -5.92 20.17
C THR A 416 -12.81 -7.37 20.23
N GLY A 417 -11.90 -7.66 21.16
CA GLY A 417 -11.22 -8.95 21.28
C GLY A 417 -10.16 -9.21 20.20
N ALA A 418 -9.79 -8.19 19.42
CA ALA A 418 -8.72 -8.28 18.42
C ALA A 418 -7.38 -8.60 19.07
N GLN A 419 -6.55 -9.36 18.36
CA GLN A 419 -5.24 -9.81 18.83
C GLN A 419 -4.21 -9.68 17.70
N ASN A 420 -2.95 -9.42 18.05
CA ASN A 420 -1.88 -9.40 17.07
C ASN A 420 -1.71 -10.76 16.40
N GLY A 421 -1.36 -10.74 15.12
CA GLY A 421 -1.27 -11.93 14.28
C GLY A 421 -0.40 -11.72 13.04
N PRO A 422 0.05 -12.81 12.41
CA PRO A 422 0.17 -14.16 12.95
C PRO A 422 1.35 -14.22 13.94
N SER A 423 1.03 -14.30 15.22
CA SER A 423 1.98 -14.29 16.34
C SER A 423 2.30 -15.71 16.80
N THR A 424 3.47 -15.89 17.40
CA THR A 424 3.76 -17.10 18.15
C THR A 424 2.80 -17.21 19.34
N LYS A 425 2.69 -18.40 19.94
CA LYS A 425 1.86 -18.62 21.12
C LYS A 425 2.20 -17.65 22.28
N PHE A 426 3.46 -17.26 22.42
CA PHE A 426 3.96 -16.48 23.55
C PHE A 426 3.79 -14.97 23.37
N GLY A 427 3.93 -14.47 22.14
CA GLY A 427 3.72 -13.04 21.84
C GLY A 427 2.27 -12.68 21.50
N LYS A 428 1.36 -13.66 21.42
CA LYS A 428 -0.07 -13.41 21.17
C LYS A 428 -0.77 -12.74 22.36
N GLY A 429 -1.41 -11.61 22.11
CA GLY A 429 -2.29 -10.96 23.10
C GLY A 429 -3.20 -9.93 22.47
N PHE A 430 -3.86 -9.09 23.28
CA PHE A 430 -4.81 -8.10 22.77
C PHE A 430 -4.11 -7.02 21.95
N GLU A 431 -4.78 -6.54 20.92
CA GLU A 431 -4.42 -5.31 20.22
C GLU A 431 -4.65 -4.10 21.12
N VAL A 432 -3.69 -3.19 21.16
CA VAL A 432 -3.77 -1.96 21.97
C VAL A 432 -4.92 -1.07 21.51
N ASP A 433 -5.60 -0.40 22.43
CA ASP A 433 -6.54 0.68 22.12
C ASP A 433 -5.81 1.78 21.33
N LYS A 434 -6.19 1.96 20.06
CA LYS A 434 -5.52 2.84 19.10
C LYS A 434 -5.92 4.31 19.29
N MET A 435 -6.84 4.60 20.21
CA MET A 435 -7.26 5.95 20.54
C MET A 435 -6.83 6.36 21.96
N ASP A 436 -6.12 5.49 22.71
CA ASP A 436 -5.68 5.73 24.09
C ASP A 436 -4.15 5.71 24.21
N THR A 437 -3.56 6.89 24.47
CA THR A 437 -2.11 7.03 24.63
C THR A 437 -1.57 6.32 25.87
N ILE A 438 -2.38 6.09 26.92
CA ILE A 438 -1.95 5.37 28.12
C ILE A 438 -1.73 3.90 27.79
N ALA A 439 -2.69 3.29 27.09
CA ALA A 439 -2.57 1.92 26.61
C ALA A 439 -1.38 1.77 25.63
N LEU A 440 -1.21 2.74 24.72
CA LEU A 440 -0.09 2.74 23.77
C LEU A 440 1.27 2.89 24.45
N ASN A 441 1.38 3.76 25.46
CA ASN A 441 2.59 3.90 26.27
C ASN A 441 2.95 2.57 26.94
N LYS A 442 1.95 1.85 27.48
CA LYS A 442 2.18 0.53 28.08
C LYS A 442 2.68 -0.47 27.03
N HIS A 443 2.07 -0.49 25.84
CA HIS A 443 2.51 -1.37 24.75
C HIS A 443 3.97 -1.09 24.36
N PHE A 444 4.28 0.17 24.07
CA PHE A 444 5.63 0.60 23.70
C PHE A 444 6.66 0.29 24.79
N ASN A 445 6.33 0.56 26.07
CA ASN A 445 7.22 0.30 27.19
C ASN A 445 7.47 -1.21 27.41
N SER A 446 6.49 -2.05 27.11
CA SER A 446 6.59 -3.49 27.33
C SER A 446 7.48 -4.19 26.30
N PHE A 447 7.65 -3.59 25.11
CA PHE A 447 8.43 -4.19 24.03
C PHE A 447 9.45 -3.22 23.42
N GLY A 448 9.02 -2.21 22.66
CA GLY A 448 9.91 -1.29 21.93
C GLY A 448 10.97 -0.62 22.81
N LYS A 449 10.58 -0.05 23.96
CA LYS A 449 11.52 0.55 24.92
C LYS A 449 12.47 -0.48 25.51
N LYS A 450 11.97 -1.66 25.86
CA LYS A 450 12.77 -2.75 26.42
C LYS A 450 13.83 -3.22 25.41
N LEU A 451 13.46 -3.33 24.13
CA LEU A 451 14.42 -3.64 23.05
C LEU A 451 15.50 -2.59 22.91
N LYS A 452 15.15 -1.28 22.94
CA LYS A 452 16.18 -0.21 22.92
C LYS A 452 17.10 -0.31 24.13
N GLN A 453 16.58 -0.63 25.32
CA GLN A 453 17.40 -0.84 26.51
C GLN A 453 18.34 -2.04 26.39
N GLU A 454 17.90 -3.16 25.81
CA GLU A 454 18.77 -4.31 25.52
C GLU A 454 19.82 -3.96 24.45
N ALA A 455 19.41 -3.29 23.37
CA ALA A 455 20.29 -2.86 22.28
C ALA A 455 21.42 -1.96 22.79
N ASN A 456 21.11 -0.96 23.64
CA ASN A 456 22.09 -0.03 24.21
C ASN A 456 23.16 -0.72 25.09
N LYS A 457 22.95 -1.97 25.53
CA LYS A 457 24.00 -2.74 26.22
C LYS A 457 25.09 -3.24 25.25
N ILE A 458 24.78 -3.27 23.96
CA ILE A 458 25.61 -3.87 22.90
C ILE A 458 26.11 -2.80 21.91
N THR A 459 25.23 -1.88 21.49
CA THR A 459 25.49 -0.90 20.44
C THR A 459 24.53 0.29 20.55
N ASP A 460 25.06 1.49 20.34
CA ASP A 460 24.24 2.72 20.38
C ASP A 460 23.53 3.00 19.04
N ASN A 461 24.01 2.41 17.94
CA ASN A 461 23.69 2.90 16.60
C ASN A 461 23.22 1.84 15.59
N THR A 462 23.12 0.57 15.95
CA THR A 462 22.72 -0.48 14.99
C THR A 462 21.21 -0.69 14.95
N PHE A 463 20.53 -0.57 16.10
CA PHE A 463 19.08 -0.64 16.18
C PHE A 463 18.49 0.76 15.92
N LYS A 464 17.77 0.92 14.80
CA LYS A 464 17.41 2.23 14.26
C LYS A 464 15.93 2.57 14.30
N PHE A 465 15.04 1.60 14.19
CA PHE A 465 13.61 1.89 14.03
C PHE A 465 12.70 0.78 14.51
N LEU A 466 11.45 1.17 14.77
CA LEU A 466 10.32 0.25 14.91
C LEU A 466 9.43 0.35 13.67
N LEU A 467 8.97 -0.81 13.20
CA LEU A 467 7.99 -0.92 12.11
C LEU A 467 6.58 -1.07 12.69
N ILE A 468 5.63 -0.32 12.14
CA ILE A 468 4.20 -0.66 12.15
C ILE A 468 3.83 -1.11 10.74
N ASP A 469 3.56 -2.40 10.57
CA ASP A 469 3.06 -2.97 9.31
C ASP A 469 1.61 -2.51 9.06
N SER A 470 1.07 -2.92 7.92
CA SER A 470 -0.32 -2.80 7.52
C SER A 470 -1.32 -3.24 8.60
N TRP A 471 -2.47 -2.56 8.62
CA TRP A 471 -3.49 -2.72 9.65
C TRP A 471 -4.33 -4.00 9.45
N GLU A 472 -4.24 -4.94 10.38
CA GLU A 472 -5.05 -6.18 10.39
C GLU A 472 -5.85 -6.38 11.71
N ALA A 473 -5.93 -5.35 12.55
CA ALA A 473 -6.55 -5.41 13.87
C ALA A 473 -8.10 -5.29 13.88
N GLY A 474 -8.75 -5.23 12.72
CA GLY A 474 -10.18 -4.94 12.61
C GLY A 474 -10.50 -3.47 12.95
N LEU A 475 -11.75 -3.19 13.33
CA LEU A 475 -12.20 -1.82 13.56
C LEU A 475 -12.35 -1.48 15.05
N GLN A 476 -12.20 -0.20 15.35
CA GLN A 476 -12.44 0.39 16.66
C GLN A 476 -13.29 1.64 16.49
N ASN A 477 -14.32 1.80 17.33
CA ASN A 477 -15.19 2.98 17.28
C ASN A 477 -15.49 3.58 18.65
N TRP A 478 -14.82 3.11 19.70
CA TRP A 478 -14.92 3.71 21.01
C TRP A 478 -13.57 3.68 21.74
N THR A 479 -13.38 4.61 22.66
CA THR A 479 -12.37 4.56 23.72
C THR A 479 -12.95 5.17 24.99
N LYS A 480 -12.34 4.93 26.15
CA LYS A 480 -12.85 5.42 27.45
C LYS A 480 -13.07 6.94 27.43
N ASN A 481 -12.14 7.69 26.85
CA ASN A 481 -12.17 9.15 26.82
C ASN A 481 -12.83 9.72 25.54
N PHE A 482 -13.42 8.87 24.69
CA PHE A 482 -14.01 9.29 23.42
C PHE A 482 -15.01 10.44 23.56
N PRO A 483 -15.91 10.46 24.55
CA PRO A 483 -16.88 11.55 24.70
C PRO A 483 -16.26 12.91 25.03
N GLU A 484 -15.22 12.91 25.87
CA GLU A 484 -14.48 14.13 26.21
C GLU A 484 -13.71 14.64 24.99
N GLU A 485 -13.02 13.74 24.29
CA GLU A 485 -12.33 14.04 23.03
C GLU A 485 -13.30 14.55 21.96
N PHE A 486 -14.46 13.92 21.81
CA PHE A 486 -15.51 14.34 20.88
C PHE A 486 -15.97 15.77 21.20
N LYS A 487 -16.30 16.04 22.46
CA LYS A 487 -16.74 17.37 22.88
C LYS A 487 -15.66 18.43 22.65
N ASN A 488 -14.42 18.12 23.00
CA ASN A 488 -13.29 19.03 22.84
C ASN A 488 -12.99 19.33 21.37
N ARG A 489 -13.14 18.33 20.49
CA ARG A 489 -12.79 18.45 19.07
C ARG A 489 -13.94 18.93 18.18
N ARG A 490 -15.20 18.63 18.54
CA ARG A 490 -16.40 18.91 17.73
C ARG A 490 -17.27 20.03 18.31
N GLY A 491 -17.08 20.36 19.59
CA GLY A 491 -17.70 21.52 20.24
C GLY A 491 -19.08 21.28 20.85
N TYR A 492 -19.57 20.04 20.90
CA TYR A 492 -20.88 19.71 21.49
C TYR A 492 -20.89 18.34 22.19
N ASP A 493 -21.89 18.12 23.04
CA ASP A 493 -22.04 16.89 23.82
C ASP A 493 -22.57 15.72 22.96
N ILE A 494 -22.00 14.54 23.14
CA ILE A 494 -22.40 13.32 22.44
C ILE A 494 -23.69 12.70 23.02
N ILE A 495 -24.05 12.96 24.28
CA ILE A 495 -25.15 12.27 24.97
C ILE A 495 -26.50 12.39 24.23
N PRO A 496 -26.93 13.58 23.77
CA PRO A 496 -28.17 13.71 23.00
C PRO A 496 -28.19 12.94 21.67
N TRP A 497 -27.02 12.53 21.18
CA TRP A 497 -26.84 11.89 19.88
C TRP A 497 -26.57 10.38 19.97
N ILE A 498 -26.37 9.83 21.17
CA ILE A 498 -26.26 8.37 21.41
C ILE A 498 -27.37 7.56 20.72
N PRO A 499 -28.66 7.98 20.72
CA PRO A 499 -29.70 7.24 20.02
C PRO A 499 -29.39 7.00 18.53
N VAL A 500 -28.67 7.90 17.86
CA VAL A 500 -28.27 7.74 16.45
C VAL A 500 -27.32 6.56 16.26
N LEU A 501 -26.35 6.38 17.17
CA LEU A 501 -25.44 5.23 17.15
C LEU A 501 -26.19 3.89 17.33
N CYS A 502 -27.38 3.93 17.92
CA CYS A 502 -28.24 2.77 18.18
C CYS A 502 -29.36 2.60 17.14
N GLY A 503 -29.33 3.31 16.01
CA GLY A 503 -30.29 3.15 14.91
C GLY A 503 -31.47 4.12 14.88
N GLU A 504 -31.54 5.06 15.83
CA GLU A 504 -32.60 6.05 15.90
C GLU A 504 -32.25 7.31 15.08
N VAL A 505 -33.23 8.20 14.85
CA VAL A 505 -33.01 9.51 14.21
C VAL A 505 -33.28 10.61 15.23
N VAL A 506 -32.32 11.51 15.42
CA VAL A 506 -32.45 12.70 16.28
C VAL A 506 -32.50 13.94 15.40
N GLY A 507 -33.56 14.75 15.57
CA GLY A 507 -33.90 15.88 14.72
C GLY A 507 -34.42 15.41 13.36
N ASN A 508 -33.51 15.19 12.42
CA ASN A 508 -33.82 14.65 11.11
C ASN A 508 -32.62 13.85 10.56
N THR A 509 -32.81 13.18 9.42
CA THR A 509 -31.75 12.34 8.85
C THR A 509 -30.51 13.12 8.45
N GLN A 510 -30.64 14.38 8.01
CA GLN A 510 -29.50 15.23 7.65
C GLN A 510 -28.64 15.57 8.88
N LEU A 511 -29.26 15.96 10.00
CA LEU A 511 -28.55 16.25 11.25
C LEU A 511 -27.92 14.99 11.85
N SER A 512 -28.64 13.87 11.81
CA SER A 512 -28.11 12.58 12.30
C SER A 512 -26.93 12.08 11.44
N GLU A 513 -26.96 12.25 10.12
CA GLU A 513 -25.80 11.98 9.26
C GLU A 513 -24.63 12.93 9.56
N GLY A 514 -24.91 14.19 9.90
CA GLY A 514 -23.87 15.14 10.31
C GLY A 514 -23.18 14.76 11.62
N PHE A 515 -23.95 14.27 12.60
CA PHE A 515 -23.39 13.69 13.82
C PHE A 515 -22.52 12.46 13.52
N LEU A 516 -22.97 11.56 12.65
CA LEU A 516 -22.19 10.37 12.27
C LEU A 516 -20.87 10.75 11.59
N PHE A 517 -20.86 11.79 10.75
CA PHE A 517 -19.63 12.34 10.21
C PHE A 517 -18.68 12.85 11.30
N ASP A 518 -19.17 13.67 12.23
CA ASP A 518 -18.35 14.19 13.34
C ASP A 518 -17.80 13.06 14.24
N PHE A 519 -18.59 12.00 14.43
CA PHE A 519 -18.19 10.79 15.15
C PHE A 519 -17.04 10.09 14.45
N GLN A 520 -17.13 9.87 13.14
CA GLN A 520 -16.05 9.28 12.34
C GLN A 520 -14.81 10.16 12.27
N LEU A 521 -14.99 11.47 12.12
CA LEU A 521 -13.87 12.41 12.12
C LEU A 521 -13.12 12.38 13.45
N THR A 522 -13.84 12.18 14.56
CA THR A 522 -13.23 12.02 15.89
C THR A 522 -12.42 10.72 15.98
N ILE A 523 -12.94 9.59 15.46
CA ILE A 523 -12.18 8.34 15.37
C ILE A 523 -10.91 8.54 14.52
N SER A 524 -11.04 9.16 13.35
CA SER A 524 -9.93 9.48 12.45
C SER A 524 -8.84 10.29 13.16
N ASP A 525 -9.23 11.39 13.79
CA ASP A 525 -8.31 12.28 14.48
C ASP A 525 -7.60 11.57 15.63
N LEU A 526 -8.33 10.77 16.42
CA LEU A 526 -7.74 10.04 17.55
C LEU A 526 -6.77 8.95 17.08
N ILE A 527 -7.07 8.18 16.04
CA ILE A 527 -6.13 7.18 15.51
C ILE A 527 -4.90 7.87 14.90
N GLY A 528 -5.09 8.97 14.16
CA GLY A 528 -3.97 9.74 13.61
C GLY A 528 -3.06 10.32 14.70
N ASP A 529 -3.64 11.00 15.69
CA ASP A 529 -2.91 11.72 16.72
C ASP A 529 -2.41 10.81 17.85
N ASN A 530 -3.27 9.96 18.40
CA ASN A 530 -2.95 9.17 19.60
C ASN A 530 -2.26 7.84 19.29
N TYR A 531 -2.37 7.32 18.06
CA TYR A 531 -1.65 6.13 17.64
C TYR A 531 -0.45 6.46 16.76
N TYR A 532 -0.63 6.90 15.52
CA TYR A 532 0.52 7.08 14.61
C TYR A 532 1.47 8.20 15.04
N LYS A 533 0.95 9.40 15.31
CA LYS A 533 1.79 10.54 15.73
C LYS A 533 2.43 10.29 17.09
N HIS A 534 1.66 9.85 18.08
CA HIS A 534 2.19 9.56 19.42
C HIS A 534 3.21 8.41 19.41
N PHE A 535 3.00 7.35 18.60
CA PHE A 535 3.99 6.27 18.46
C PHE A 535 5.31 6.78 17.88
N ARG A 536 5.27 7.63 16.85
CA ARG A 536 6.47 8.32 16.35
C ARG A 536 7.15 9.13 17.45
N ASP A 537 6.38 9.91 18.22
CA ASP A 537 6.93 10.73 19.29
C ASP A 537 7.61 9.86 20.38
N LEU A 538 7.07 8.67 20.65
CA LEU A 538 7.70 7.67 21.53
C LEU A 538 8.99 7.10 20.94
N CYS A 539 9.01 6.78 19.64
CA CYS A 539 10.23 6.35 18.95
C CYS A 539 11.31 7.44 19.03
N HIS A 540 10.99 8.69 18.64
CA HIS A 540 11.93 9.81 18.65
C HIS A 540 12.48 10.09 20.05
N ARG A 541 11.63 10.02 21.08
CA ARG A 541 12.07 10.18 22.48
C ARG A 541 13.15 9.16 22.87
N ASP A 542 13.04 7.94 22.36
CA ASP A 542 13.95 6.84 22.68
C ASP A 542 15.00 6.60 21.56
N ASP A 543 15.25 7.63 20.72
CA ASP A 543 16.26 7.62 19.66
C ASP A 543 16.06 6.46 18.66
N LEU A 544 14.83 6.35 18.17
CA LEU A 544 14.41 5.43 17.12
C LEU A 544 13.57 6.19 16.09
N GLU A 545 13.62 5.75 14.84
CA GLU A 545 12.67 6.15 13.82
C GLU A 545 11.40 5.28 13.88
N MET A 546 10.31 5.79 13.30
CA MET A 546 9.11 5.04 13.00
C MET A 546 9.01 4.80 11.51
N HIS A 547 9.06 3.54 11.08
CA HIS A 547 8.72 3.13 9.72
C HIS A 547 7.29 2.59 9.75
N ALA A 548 6.47 2.93 8.76
CA ALA A 548 5.10 2.42 8.77
C ALA A 548 4.45 2.27 7.41
N GLU A 549 3.71 1.18 7.30
CA GLU A 549 2.67 0.96 6.32
C GLU A 549 1.34 1.41 6.90
N VAL A 550 1.06 2.70 6.75
CA VAL A 550 -0.29 3.18 6.99
C VAL A 550 -1.20 2.54 5.94
N ILE A 551 -2.47 2.37 6.29
CA ILE A 551 -3.56 1.89 5.44
C ILE A 551 -3.39 2.35 3.98
N TYR A 552 -3.19 1.40 3.07
CA TYR A 552 -2.81 1.67 1.67
C TYR A 552 -3.95 2.17 0.78
N GLY A 553 -5.20 2.03 1.23
CA GLY A 553 -6.35 2.29 0.39
C GLY A 553 -7.71 2.19 1.10
N GLU A 554 -8.74 2.34 0.28
CA GLU A 554 -10.14 2.55 0.68
C GLU A 554 -10.95 1.25 0.90
N ARG A 555 -10.38 0.09 0.54
CA ARG A 555 -11.06 -1.23 0.57
C ARG A 555 -10.37 -2.14 1.55
N GLY A 556 -11.13 -2.66 2.51
CA GLY A 556 -10.62 -3.52 3.56
C GLY A 556 -11.27 -3.21 4.90
N MET A 557 -10.85 -3.93 5.93
CA MET A 557 -11.32 -3.73 7.30
C MET A 557 -10.47 -2.67 8.01
N TYR A 558 -10.39 -1.49 7.39
CA TYR A 558 -9.54 -0.38 7.83
C TYR A 558 -10.37 0.70 8.54
N PRO A 559 -9.88 1.30 9.63
CA PRO A 559 -10.55 2.44 10.25
C PRO A 559 -10.67 3.60 9.24
N SER A 560 -11.77 4.35 9.35
CA SER A 560 -11.96 5.55 8.54
C SER A 560 -11.05 6.66 9.05
N ILE A 561 -9.85 6.77 8.48
CA ILE A 561 -8.87 7.82 8.80
C ILE A 561 -8.62 8.73 7.60
N ASP A 562 -8.15 9.95 7.86
CA ASP A 562 -7.47 10.76 6.83
C ASP A 562 -6.10 10.12 6.54
N VAL A 563 -6.07 9.31 5.49
CA VAL A 563 -4.89 8.52 5.10
C VAL A 563 -3.74 9.43 4.68
N LEU A 564 -4.03 10.54 3.99
CA LEU A 564 -2.99 11.44 3.51
C LEU A 564 -2.33 12.18 4.69
N LYS A 565 -3.12 12.72 5.63
CA LYS A 565 -2.61 13.34 6.86
C LYS A 565 -1.80 12.35 7.69
N THR A 566 -2.33 11.15 7.90
CA THR A 566 -1.71 10.14 8.77
C THR A 566 -0.37 9.64 8.22
N ASN A 567 -0.24 9.51 6.90
CA ASN A 567 1.03 9.16 6.24
C ASN A 567 2.13 10.23 6.37
N ASN A 568 1.86 11.41 6.94
CA ASN A 568 2.90 12.40 7.22
C ASN A 568 3.68 12.09 8.51
N TYR A 569 3.17 11.22 9.38
CA TYR A 569 3.79 10.94 10.67
C TYR A 569 5.02 10.03 10.58
N PRO A 570 5.01 8.87 9.90
CA PRO A 570 6.18 7.99 9.85
C PRO A 570 7.42 8.70 9.31
N ASP A 571 8.60 8.36 9.81
CA ASP A 571 9.87 8.84 9.27
C ASP A 571 10.08 8.29 7.85
N LEU A 572 9.92 6.97 7.71
CA LEU A 572 9.82 6.27 6.43
C LEU A 572 8.38 5.79 6.20
N VAL A 573 7.72 6.40 5.21
CA VAL A 573 6.40 5.98 4.76
C VAL A 573 6.53 4.81 3.79
N MET A 574 5.64 3.83 3.93
CA MET A 574 5.67 2.61 3.14
C MET A 574 4.33 2.33 2.44
N SER A 575 4.45 1.70 1.28
CA SER A 575 3.39 1.05 0.51
C SER A 575 3.76 -0.42 0.33
N GLU A 576 3.02 -1.16 -0.47
CA GLU A 576 3.34 -2.56 -0.80
C GLU A 576 3.10 -2.82 -2.30
N PHE A 577 3.80 -3.76 -2.91
CA PHE A 577 3.39 -4.37 -4.19
C PHE A 577 3.79 -5.84 -4.28
N TRP A 578 2.92 -6.61 -4.96
CA TRP A 578 3.11 -8.03 -5.17
C TRP A 578 3.76 -8.30 -6.51
N GLY A 579 4.70 -9.25 -6.52
CA GLY A 579 5.34 -9.80 -7.73
C GLY A 579 4.48 -10.83 -8.45
N MET A 580 3.16 -10.69 -8.42
CA MET A 580 2.21 -11.60 -9.06
C MET A 580 0.88 -10.93 -9.39
N ASP A 581 0.10 -11.62 -10.22
CA ASP A 581 -1.32 -11.32 -10.43
C ASP A 581 -2.18 -12.44 -9.83
N PHE A 582 -3.00 -12.10 -8.83
CA PHE A 582 -3.95 -13.02 -8.21
C PHE A 582 -5.01 -13.57 -9.18
N ALA A 583 -5.21 -12.92 -10.34
CA ALA A 583 -6.15 -13.35 -11.36
C ALA A 583 -5.57 -14.36 -12.36
N SER A 584 -4.26 -14.61 -12.37
CA SER A 584 -3.62 -15.52 -13.33
C SER A 584 -2.78 -16.60 -12.64
N GLU A 585 -3.00 -17.86 -13.01
CA GLU A 585 -2.19 -18.98 -12.51
C GLU A 585 -0.74 -18.93 -13.03
N ASN A 586 -0.55 -18.34 -14.21
CA ASN A 586 0.74 -18.27 -14.91
C ASN A 586 1.62 -17.09 -14.48
N ARG A 587 1.11 -16.14 -13.68
CA ARG A 587 1.84 -15.03 -13.04
C ARG A 587 2.70 -14.19 -13.99
N VAL A 588 2.27 -14.11 -15.25
CA VAL A 588 2.92 -13.29 -16.27
C VAL A 588 2.52 -11.84 -16.05
N TYR A 589 3.50 -10.95 -15.99
CA TYR A 589 3.25 -9.52 -15.94
C TYR A 589 2.34 -9.09 -17.10
N GLN A 590 1.27 -8.36 -16.78
CA GLN A 590 0.36 -7.79 -17.77
C GLN A 590 0.59 -6.29 -17.85
N ALA A 591 0.81 -5.80 -19.07
CA ALA A 591 0.98 -4.38 -19.34
C ALA A 591 -0.26 -3.60 -18.88
N LYS A 592 -0.02 -2.42 -18.30
CA LYS A 592 -1.05 -1.57 -17.73
C LYS A 592 -1.10 -0.23 -18.42
N GLU A 593 -2.30 0.33 -18.47
CA GLU A 593 -2.50 1.65 -19.07
C GLU A 593 -1.85 2.77 -18.24
N LYS A 594 -1.78 2.60 -16.91
CA LYS A 594 -1.27 3.60 -15.96
C LYS A 594 -0.59 2.93 -14.75
N PRO A 595 0.34 3.63 -14.08
CA PRO A 595 0.87 3.20 -12.80
C PRO A 595 -0.23 3.01 -11.74
N ARG A 596 0.02 2.15 -10.73
CA ARG A 596 -0.96 1.86 -9.66
C ARG A 596 -1.00 3.01 -8.64
N PRO A 597 -2.13 3.74 -8.49
CA PRO A 597 -2.20 4.82 -7.52
C PRO A 597 -2.45 4.26 -6.11
N ARG A 598 -1.45 4.33 -5.22
CA ARG A 598 -1.59 4.08 -3.78
C ARG A 598 -1.36 5.37 -3.01
N LEU A 599 -2.20 5.64 -2.00
CA LEU A 599 -2.20 6.93 -1.29
C LEU A 599 -0.85 7.29 -0.62
N PRO A 600 -0.10 6.34 -0.01
CA PRO A 600 1.23 6.63 0.53
C PRO A 600 2.24 7.14 -0.51
N LEU A 601 2.09 6.76 -1.79
CA LEU A 601 3.03 7.13 -2.86
C LEU A 601 2.98 8.62 -3.22
N PHE A 602 1.93 9.34 -2.81
CA PHE A 602 1.81 10.78 -3.05
C PHE A 602 2.50 11.63 -1.98
N LYS A 603 3.13 11.03 -0.95
CA LYS A 603 3.83 11.79 0.09
C LYS A 603 5.04 12.57 -0.40
N GLY A 604 5.63 12.18 -1.53
CA GLY A 604 6.66 12.97 -2.20
C GLY A 604 6.14 14.30 -2.75
N PHE A 605 4.83 14.42 -2.98
CA PHE A 605 4.17 15.66 -3.39
C PHE A 605 3.59 16.43 -2.20
N GLU A 606 2.87 15.76 -1.30
CA GLU A 606 2.11 16.43 -0.24
C GLU A 606 2.89 16.61 1.07
N GLY A 607 3.80 15.68 1.40
CA GLY A 607 4.46 15.61 2.70
C GLY A 607 5.97 15.92 2.66
N ASN A 608 6.50 16.36 1.52
CA ASN A 608 7.93 16.54 1.26
C ASN A 608 8.79 15.30 1.61
N LYS A 609 8.21 14.10 1.52
CA LYS A 609 8.91 12.83 1.78
C LYS A 609 9.66 12.40 0.51
N GLN A 610 10.98 12.60 0.51
CA GLN A 610 11.84 12.24 -0.63
C GLN A 610 11.98 10.73 -0.80
N VAL A 611 11.94 9.98 0.29
CA VAL A 611 12.03 8.51 0.30
C VAL A 611 10.65 7.93 0.63
N ILE A 612 10.15 7.09 -0.28
CA ILE A 612 8.87 6.40 -0.21
C ILE A 612 9.16 4.93 -0.47
N ALA A 613 9.02 4.14 0.59
CA ALA A 613 9.37 2.74 0.55
C ALA A 613 8.20 1.86 0.12
N SER A 614 8.53 0.62 -0.26
CA SER A 614 7.53 -0.41 -0.47
C SER A 614 8.00 -1.76 0.05
N GLU A 615 7.13 -2.49 0.75
CA GLU A 615 7.20 -3.94 0.79
C GLU A 615 7.15 -4.43 -0.68
N ALA A 616 8.21 -5.10 -1.11
CA ALA A 616 8.49 -5.30 -2.53
C ALA A 616 8.52 -6.79 -2.89
N TYR A 617 7.83 -7.14 -3.97
CA TYR A 617 7.84 -8.47 -4.59
C TYR A 617 7.18 -9.59 -3.77
N THR A 618 6.24 -9.26 -2.88
CA THR A 618 5.42 -10.24 -2.17
C THR A 618 4.83 -11.23 -3.17
N SER A 619 5.12 -12.52 -2.99
CA SER A 619 4.76 -13.57 -3.93
C SER A 619 4.32 -14.86 -3.19
N LEU A 620 4.22 -16.00 -3.88
CA LEU A 620 4.06 -17.31 -3.24
C LEU A 620 5.40 -18.03 -3.30
N ALA A 621 5.67 -18.91 -2.34
CA ALA A 621 6.91 -19.68 -2.28
C ALA A 621 6.90 -20.87 -3.26
N HIS A 622 6.87 -20.60 -4.56
CA HIS A 622 6.95 -21.63 -5.62
C HIS A 622 8.33 -21.68 -6.30
N TYR A 623 9.32 -20.91 -5.83
CA TYR A 623 10.69 -21.04 -6.31
C TYR A 623 10.89 -20.95 -7.84
N SER A 624 10.04 -20.19 -8.53
CA SER A 624 10.22 -19.90 -9.96
C SER A 624 10.65 -18.46 -10.24
N ASP A 625 10.68 -17.63 -9.20
CA ASP A 625 11.04 -16.23 -9.29
C ASP A 625 12.56 -16.11 -9.44
N SER A 626 12.98 -15.24 -10.36
CA SER A 626 14.35 -14.73 -10.46
C SER A 626 14.32 -13.24 -10.84
N PRO A 627 15.46 -12.53 -10.86
CA PRO A 627 15.50 -11.10 -11.17
C PRO A 627 14.74 -10.69 -12.44
N ILE A 628 14.81 -11.47 -13.53
CA ILE A 628 14.13 -11.11 -14.79
C ILE A 628 12.60 -11.23 -14.70
N GLU A 629 12.07 -12.24 -13.99
CA GLU A 629 10.61 -12.37 -13.76
C GLU A 629 10.07 -11.25 -12.86
N LEU A 630 10.90 -10.76 -11.94
CA LEU A 630 10.53 -9.71 -11.01
C LEU A 630 10.66 -8.30 -11.61
N LYS A 631 11.55 -8.10 -12.60
CA LYS A 631 11.90 -6.79 -13.16
C LYS A 631 10.68 -5.94 -13.51
N ALA A 632 9.75 -6.49 -14.28
CA ALA A 632 8.58 -5.75 -14.77
C ALA A 632 7.67 -5.22 -13.65
N TRP A 633 7.50 -5.99 -12.57
CA TRP A 633 6.74 -5.56 -11.40
C TRP A 633 7.44 -4.43 -10.64
N GLY A 634 8.77 -4.49 -10.53
CA GLY A 634 9.59 -3.44 -9.93
C GLY A 634 9.56 -2.14 -10.71
N ASP A 635 9.68 -2.22 -12.04
CA ASP A 635 9.66 -1.05 -12.91
C ASP A 635 8.28 -0.38 -12.93
N GLU A 636 7.20 -1.16 -12.86
CA GLU A 636 5.84 -0.63 -12.64
C GLU A 636 5.74 0.11 -11.30
N ALA A 637 6.34 -0.43 -10.23
CA ALA A 637 6.34 0.19 -8.91
C ALA A 637 7.13 1.51 -8.89
N PHE A 638 8.31 1.56 -9.53
CA PHE A 638 9.09 2.79 -9.70
C PHE A 638 8.28 3.86 -10.47
N CYS A 639 7.59 3.48 -11.54
CA CYS A 639 6.69 4.39 -12.27
C CYS A 639 5.51 4.89 -11.42
N SER A 640 5.12 4.14 -10.38
CA SER A 640 4.04 4.49 -9.46
C SER A 640 4.48 5.46 -8.36
N GLY A 641 5.79 5.68 -8.18
CA GLY A 641 6.36 6.58 -7.18
C GLY A 641 7.12 5.89 -6.04
N VAL A 642 7.23 4.56 -6.04
CA VAL A 642 8.14 3.85 -5.13
C VAL A 642 9.58 4.25 -5.47
N ASN A 643 10.41 4.50 -4.46
CA ASN A 643 11.83 4.78 -4.67
C ASN A 643 12.73 4.22 -3.55
N GLN A 644 12.22 3.30 -2.75
CA GLN A 644 12.99 2.50 -1.79
C GLN A 644 12.37 1.09 -1.69
N MET A 645 13.10 0.09 -2.16
CA MET A 645 12.65 -1.30 -2.15
C MET A 645 13.00 -1.95 -0.81
N ILE A 646 12.00 -2.60 -0.20
CA ILE A 646 12.16 -3.45 0.97
C ILE A 646 11.74 -4.86 0.56
N LEU A 647 12.71 -5.71 0.24
CA LEU A 647 12.46 -7.04 -0.30
C LEU A 647 11.62 -7.91 0.64
N HIS A 648 10.47 -8.37 0.15
CA HIS A 648 9.61 -9.38 0.77
C HIS A 648 9.82 -10.74 0.07
N SER A 649 10.47 -11.73 0.71
CA SER A 649 11.22 -11.56 1.95
C SER A 649 12.48 -12.40 2.03
N TYR A 650 13.45 -11.93 2.81
CA TYR A 650 14.56 -12.74 3.28
C TYR A 650 14.07 -13.50 4.51
N VAL A 651 13.76 -14.79 4.40
CA VAL A 651 13.37 -15.58 5.58
C VAL A 651 14.62 -16.11 6.27
N HIS A 652 14.69 -16.01 7.60
CA HIS A 652 15.83 -16.50 8.36
C HIS A 652 16.08 -17.98 8.09
N GLN A 653 17.33 -18.33 7.81
CA GLN A 653 17.75 -19.71 7.55
C GLN A 653 18.57 -20.23 8.75
N PRO A 654 17.94 -20.97 9.68
CA PRO A 654 18.62 -21.47 10.88
C PRO A 654 19.62 -22.61 10.60
N THR A 655 19.48 -23.28 9.45
CA THR A 655 20.37 -24.33 8.92
C THR A 655 20.74 -24.03 7.45
N ASP A 656 21.62 -24.84 6.86
CA ASP A 656 22.03 -24.71 5.45
C ASP A 656 21.24 -25.65 4.50
N ASP A 657 20.09 -26.15 4.97
CA ASP A 657 19.16 -26.95 4.17
C ASP A 657 18.53 -26.11 3.05
N LYS A 658 18.41 -26.69 1.84
CA LYS A 658 18.10 -25.91 0.61
C LYS A 658 16.85 -26.43 -0.11
N PRO A 659 16.09 -25.55 -0.78
CA PRO A 659 16.25 -24.09 -0.87
C PRO A 659 15.89 -23.32 0.43
N GLY A 660 15.37 -24.00 1.44
CA GLY A 660 15.33 -23.49 2.81
C GLY A 660 13.95 -23.11 3.35
N VAL A 661 13.96 -22.36 4.44
CA VAL A 661 12.76 -21.89 5.15
C VAL A 661 12.07 -20.77 4.36
N THR A 662 10.74 -20.77 4.42
CA THR A 662 9.85 -19.80 3.76
C THR A 662 8.82 -19.24 4.74
N LEU A 663 8.22 -18.10 4.38
CA LEU A 663 7.16 -17.46 5.16
C LEU A 663 5.82 -18.17 4.87
N TRP A 664 5.59 -19.32 5.51
CA TRP A 664 4.44 -20.17 5.25
C TRP A 664 4.29 -20.52 3.77
N LYS A 665 3.41 -19.83 3.04
CA LYS A 665 3.18 -20.03 1.60
C LYS A 665 3.68 -18.87 0.74
N PHE A 666 4.24 -17.83 1.36
CA PHE A 666 4.61 -16.57 0.73
C PHE A 666 6.09 -16.53 0.37
N GLY A 667 6.36 -15.90 -0.78
CA GLY A 667 7.68 -15.53 -1.29
C GLY A 667 7.76 -14.01 -1.45
N ALA A 668 8.68 -13.47 -2.24
CA ALA A 668 9.74 -14.16 -2.97
C ALA A 668 10.83 -14.70 -2.01
N SER A 669 11.59 -15.70 -2.44
CA SER A 669 12.54 -16.44 -1.60
C SER A 669 13.96 -15.86 -1.69
N PHE A 670 14.16 -14.64 -1.17
CA PHE A 670 15.43 -13.90 -1.20
C PHE A 670 16.42 -14.36 -0.12
N ASN A 671 16.73 -15.65 -0.02
CA ASN A 671 17.58 -16.20 1.05
C ASN A 671 18.89 -16.80 0.50
N ARG A 672 19.91 -16.98 1.37
CA ARG A 672 21.24 -17.48 0.99
C ARG A 672 21.29 -18.89 0.38
N ASN A 673 20.26 -19.70 0.61
CA ASN A 673 20.16 -21.08 0.15
C ASN A 673 19.51 -21.19 -1.24
N ASN A 674 18.94 -20.10 -1.76
CA ASN A 674 18.45 -20.01 -3.13
C ASN A 674 19.63 -19.82 -4.12
N PRO A 675 19.83 -20.68 -5.14
CA PRO A 675 21.03 -20.66 -5.99
C PRO A 675 21.40 -19.29 -6.55
N TRP A 676 20.41 -18.57 -7.08
CA TRP A 676 20.62 -17.30 -7.78
C TRP A 676 20.83 -16.11 -6.86
N TRP A 677 20.47 -16.20 -5.58
CA TRP A 677 20.65 -15.11 -4.61
C TRP A 677 22.12 -14.68 -4.53
N ASN A 678 23.03 -15.64 -4.55
CA ASN A 678 24.47 -15.39 -4.42
C ASN A 678 25.09 -14.68 -5.63
N LEU A 679 24.34 -14.54 -6.74
CA LEU A 679 24.75 -13.86 -7.98
C LEU A 679 23.88 -12.63 -8.26
N SER A 680 23.15 -12.10 -7.27
CA SER A 680 22.14 -11.05 -7.48
C SER A 680 22.68 -9.61 -7.35
N ASN A 681 23.97 -9.45 -7.04
CA ASN A 681 24.65 -8.15 -6.85
C ASN A 681 24.27 -7.10 -7.90
N ASP A 682 24.40 -7.39 -9.19
CA ASP A 682 24.16 -6.40 -10.25
C ASP A 682 22.66 -6.06 -10.40
N TRP A 683 21.75 -6.95 -10.02
CA TRP A 683 20.31 -6.65 -9.91
C TRP A 683 19.99 -5.76 -8.71
N MET A 684 20.69 -5.94 -7.60
CA MET A 684 20.58 -5.08 -6.42
C MET A 684 21.15 -3.68 -6.70
N GLU A 685 22.25 -3.60 -7.44
CA GLU A 685 22.78 -2.33 -7.93
C GLU A 685 21.82 -1.65 -8.90
N TYR A 686 21.22 -2.38 -9.85
CA TYR A 686 20.20 -1.85 -10.75
C TYR A 686 19.08 -1.12 -9.99
N GLN A 687 18.52 -1.75 -8.96
CA GLN A 687 17.52 -1.12 -8.10
C GLN A 687 18.10 0.12 -7.41
N SER A 688 19.31 0.02 -6.86
CA SER A 688 19.96 1.12 -6.14
C SER A 688 20.23 2.35 -7.02
N ARG A 689 20.58 2.16 -8.30
CA ARG A 689 20.77 3.24 -9.28
C ARG A 689 19.46 3.98 -9.56
N ILE A 690 18.36 3.24 -9.72
CA ILE A 690 17.03 3.83 -9.93
C ILE A 690 16.58 4.58 -8.67
N GLN A 691 16.72 3.97 -7.49
CA GLN A 691 16.39 4.57 -6.21
C GLN A 691 17.14 5.89 -6.00
N TYR A 692 18.45 5.91 -6.23
CA TYR A 692 19.27 7.12 -6.14
C TYR A 692 18.68 8.28 -6.96
N VAL A 693 18.28 8.02 -8.22
CA VAL A 693 17.71 9.05 -9.08
C VAL A 693 16.30 9.45 -8.61
N LEU A 694 15.43 8.47 -8.34
CA LEU A 694 14.03 8.72 -8.02
C LEU A 694 13.80 9.23 -6.58
N GLN A 695 14.79 9.17 -5.70
CA GLN A 695 14.78 9.80 -4.38
C GLN A 695 15.09 11.30 -4.40
N LYS A 696 15.59 11.86 -5.52
CA LYS A 696 15.87 13.30 -5.64
C LYS A 696 14.74 14.06 -6.31
N GLY A 697 14.55 15.32 -5.91
CA GLY A 697 13.62 16.25 -6.55
C GLY A 697 12.13 15.94 -6.35
N GLU A 698 11.29 16.71 -7.04
CA GLU A 698 9.83 16.67 -6.87
C GLU A 698 9.14 15.98 -8.06
N PRO A 699 8.02 15.26 -7.86
CA PRO A 699 7.21 14.78 -8.97
C PRO A 699 6.62 15.96 -9.76
N VAL A 700 6.55 15.83 -11.10
CA VAL A 700 5.90 16.82 -11.96
C VAL A 700 4.42 16.50 -12.07
N VAL A 701 3.58 17.44 -11.64
CA VAL A 701 2.12 17.27 -11.54
C VAL A 701 1.41 18.29 -12.43
N ASP A 702 0.49 17.82 -13.28
CA ASP A 702 -0.31 18.72 -14.15
C ASP A 702 -1.60 19.18 -13.49
N VAL A 703 -2.29 18.25 -12.85
CA VAL A 703 -3.59 18.45 -12.23
C VAL A 703 -3.54 18.01 -10.78
N VAL A 704 -4.15 18.80 -9.89
CA VAL A 704 -4.28 18.44 -8.49
C VAL A 704 -5.74 18.11 -8.25
N TYR A 705 -6.03 17.01 -7.55
CA TYR A 705 -7.40 16.67 -7.19
C TYR A 705 -7.60 16.63 -5.69
N TYR A 706 -8.69 17.22 -5.21
CA TYR A 706 -9.04 17.14 -3.80
C TYR A 706 -9.53 15.73 -3.48
N ILE A 707 -8.98 15.11 -2.43
CA ILE A 707 -9.37 13.74 -2.04
C ILE A 707 -10.77 13.69 -1.40
N GLY A 708 -11.27 14.84 -0.93
CA GLY A 708 -12.60 15.02 -0.36
C GLY A 708 -12.61 15.13 1.17
N ASP A 709 -13.64 15.82 1.68
CA ASP A 709 -13.84 16.00 3.12
C ASP A 709 -14.49 14.78 3.79
N GLN A 710 -15.28 14.00 3.05
CA GLN A 710 -16.01 12.84 3.57
C GLN A 710 -15.05 11.67 3.83
N LEU A 711 -15.04 11.16 5.06
CA LEU A 711 -14.38 9.93 5.42
C LEU A 711 -15.22 8.68 5.07
N PRO A 712 -14.57 7.56 4.73
CA PRO A 712 -13.15 7.47 4.36
C PRO A 712 -12.90 8.12 2.99
N GLN A 713 -11.69 8.67 2.87
CA GLN A 713 -11.18 9.23 1.63
C GLN A 713 -10.83 8.11 0.63
N SER A 714 -11.02 8.36 -0.67
CA SER A 714 -10.94 7.33 -1.71
C SER A 714 -10.44 7.93 -3.03
N ASN A 715 -9.58 7.19 -3.73
CA ASN A 715 -9.09 7.57 -5.05
C ASN A 715 -9.84 6.85 -6.20
N TYR A 716 -10.84 6.01 -5.89
CA TYR A 716 -11.55 5.18 -6.86
C TYR A 716 -12.19 5.92 -8.02
N LYS A 717 -12.90 7.02 -7.72
CA LYS A 717 -13.62 7.86 -8.70
C LYS A 717 -12.86 9.17 -8.95
N SER A 718 -11.55 9.19 -8.65
CA SER A 718 -10.74 10.39 -8.84
C SER A 718 -10.47 10.66 -10.32
N ILE A 719 -10.15 11.92 -10.62
CA ILE A 719 -9.82 12.35 -11.98
C ILE A 719 -8.57 11.65 -12.55
N SER A 720 -7.67 11.14 -11.70
CA SER A 720 -6.45 10.42 -12.12
C SER A 720 -6.73 9.29 -13.11
N LYS A 721 -7.85 8.58 -12.93
CA LYS A 721 -8.29 7.51 -13.83
C LYS A 721 -8.77 8.02 -15.18
N LYS A 722 -9.27 9.26 -15.24
CA LYS A 722 -9.78 9.93 -16.45
C LYS A 722 -8.72 10.75 -17.20
N MET A 723 -7.53 10.92 -16.63
CA MET A 723 -6.45 11.66 -17.29
C MET A 723 -6.03 10.98 -18.60
N PRO A 724 -5.85 11.72 -19.72
CA PRO A 724 -5.25 11.15 -20.91
C PRO A 724 -3.81 10.67 -20.64
N TYR A 725 -3.30 9.77 -21.47
CA TYR A 725 -1.89 9.38 -21.40
C TYR A 725 -0.98 10.60 -21.52
N GLY A 726 0.13 10.60 -20.78
CA GLY A 726 1.10 11.69 -20.79
C GLY A 726 0.82 12.81 -19.80
N TYR A 727 -0.31 12.78 -19.08
CA TYR A 727 -0.64 13.75 -18.04
C TYR A 727 -0.71 13.10 -16.66
N THR A 728 -0.30 13.82 -15.63
CA THR A 728 -0.30 13.35 -14.23
C THR A 728 -1.33 14.10 -13.39
N ALA A 729 -1.99 13.39 -12.48
CA ALA A 729 -2.89 13.99 -11.49
C ALA A 729 -2.67 13.42 -10.09
N PHE A 730 -2.39 14.29 -9.12
CA PHE A 730 -2.04 13.90 -7.74
C PHE A 730 -3.06 14.43 -6.73
N PRO A 731 -3.33 13.71 -5.63
CA PRO A 731 -4.27 14.14 -4.62
C PRO A 731 -3.70 15.27 -3.75
N CYS A 732 -4.58 16.09 -3.18
CA CYS A 732 -4.29 16.93 -2.02
C CYS A 732 -5.29 16.67 -0.89
N SER A 733 -4.80 16.77 0.36
CA SER A 733 -5.61 16.70 1.58
C SER A 733 -6.30 18.03 1.91
N PHE A 734 -7.17 17.99 2.93
CA PHE A 734 -7.80 19.19 3.50
C PHE A 734 -6.75 20.22 3.89
N ASP A 735 -5.71 19.82 4.63
CA ASP A 735 -4.69 20.73 5.13
C ASP A 735 -3.92 21.40 3.99
N MET A 736 -3.57 20.65 2.95
CA MET A 736 -2.88 21.19 1.78
C MET A 736 -3.78 22.17 0.99
N LEU A 737 -5.06 21.85 0.80
CA LEU A 737 -5.99 22.72 0.08
C LEU A 737 -6.33 23.99 0.89
N VAL A 738 -6.77 23.83 2.13
CA VAL A 738 -7.29 24.92 2.96
C VAL A 738 -6.19 25.82 3.48
N ASN A 739 -5.06 25.26 3.91
CA ASN A 739 -4.02 26.02 4.60
C ASN A 739 -2.85 26.44 3.70
N GLN A 740 -2.61 25.76 2.56
CA GLN A 740 -1.42 26.02 1.73
C GLN A 740 -1.75 26.49 0.31
N ALA A 741 -2.91 26.12 -0.25
CA ALA A 741 -3.25 26.48 -1.62
C ALA A 741 -3.39 27.99 -1.80
N LYS A 742 -2.88 28.48 -2.93
CA LYS A 742 -2.99 29.87 -3.36
C LYS A 742 -3.04 29.97 -4.87
N ALA A 743 -3.59 31.09 -5.35
CA ALA A 743 -3.48 31.47 -6.75
C ALA A 743 -2.19 32.26 -6.95
N ILE A 744 -1.31 31.80 -7.84
CA ILE A 744 -0.13 32.53 -8.29
C ILE A 744 -0.16 32.55 -9.81
N ASP A 745 -0.08 33.74 -10.41
CA ASP A 745 -0.17 33.95 -11.87
C ASP A 745 -1.44 33.35 -12.48
N GLY A 746 -2.55 33.41 -11.74
CA GLY A 746 -3.84 32.84 -12.14
C GLY A 746 -3.90 31.31 -12.12
N LYS A 747 -2.87 30.62 -11.62
CA LYS A 747 -2.83 29.15 -11.51
C LYS A 747 -2.75 28.69 -10.07
N LEU A 748 -3.16 27.45 -9.83
CA LEU A 748 -3.04 26.83 -8.50
C LEU A 748 -1.55 26.64 -8.17
N SER A 749 -1.17 26.94 -6.93
CA SER A 749 0.17 26.70 -6.39
C SER A 749 0.10 26.44 -4.88
N PHE A 750 1.08 25.71 -4.35
CA PHE A 750 1.29 25.51 -2.91
C PHE A 750 2.55 26.23 -2.40
N GLY A 751 3.11 27.16 -3.20
CA GLY A 751 4.28 27.97 -2.81
C GLY A 751 5.61 27.52 -3.40
N GLY A 752 5.67 26.37 -4.06
CA GLY A 752 6.82 25.94 -4.87
C GLY A 752 6.86 26.56 -6.28
N SER A 753 7.76 26.04 -7.11
CA SER A 753 7.94 26.47 -8.51
C SER A 753 6.84 25.96 -9.45
N GLN A 754 6.18 24.86 -9.11
CA GLN A 754 5.14 24.26 -9.95
C GLN A 754 3.85 25.10 -9.97
N ARG A 755 3.14 25.03 -11.10
CA ARG A 755 1.84 25.66 -11.35
C ARG A 755 0.92 24.63 -11.98
N TYR A 756 -0.22 24.37 -11.35
CA TYR A 756 -1.13 23.31 -11.78
C TYR A 756 -2.24 23.87 -12.67
N ALA A 757 -2.69 23.09 -13.64
CA ALA A 757 -3.67 23.50 -14.64
C ALA A 757 -5.02 23.84 -14.01
N PHE A 758 -5.50 22.97 -13.11
CA PHE A 758 -6.76 23.16 -12.39
C PHE A 758 -6.81 22.28 -11.13
N LEU A 759 -7.71 22.64 -10.21
CA LEU A 759 -8.10 21.82 -9.06
C LEU A 759 -9.31 20.97 -9.44
N ALA A 760 -9.19 19.64 -9.41
CA ALA A 760 -10.32 18.75 -9.61
C ALA A 760 -10.99 18.41 -8.27
N LEU A 761 -12.33 18.40 -8.22
CA LEU A 761 -13.10 18.00 -7.05
C LEU A 761 -13.56 16.55 -7.18
N PRO A 762 -13.76 15.84 -6.06
CA PRO A 762 -14.36 14.52 -6.10
C PRO A 762 -15.79 14.60 -6.64
N GLU A 763 -16.28 13.48 -7.18
CA GLU A 763 -17.69 13.39 -7.62
C GLU A 763 -18.70 13.35 -6.44
N LYS A 764 -18.19 13.29 -5.20
CA LYS A 764 -19.00 13.43 -3.99
C LYS A 764 -19.41 14.89 -3.83
N THR A 765 -20.69 15.14 -3.61
CA THR A 765 -21.24 16.50 -3.47
C THR A 765 -21.23 17.03 -2.02
N ASN A 766 -20.64 16.30 -1.07
CA ASN A 766 -20.52 16.77 0.31
C ASN A 766 -19.21 17.52 0.52
N MET A 767 -19.26 18.65 1.23
CA MET A 767 -18.09 19.50 1.44
C MET A 767 -18.19 20.28 2.75
N GLN A 768 -17.05 20.50 3.42
CA GLN A 768 -16.96 21.41 4.56
C GLN A 768 -17.07 22.86 4.08
N LEU A 769 -17.62 23.74 4.92
CA LEU A 769 -17.75 25.15 4.58
C LEU A 769 -16.39 25.83 4.35
N SER A 770 -15.39 25.49 5.17
CA SER A 770 -14.01 25.98 5.06
C SER A 770 -13.39 25.64 3.71
N THR A 771 -13.56 24.39 3.25
CA THR A 771 -13.14 23.92 1.93
C THR A 771 -13.81 24.74 0.82
N LEU A 772 -15.14 24.91 0.88
CA LEU A 772 -15.88 25.69 -0.12
C LEU A 772 -15.43 27.16 -0.16
N LYS A 773 -15.22 27.78 0.99
CA LYS A 773 -14.71 29.16 1.10
C LYS A 773 -13.34 29.31 0.47
N GLN A 774 -12.43 28.35 0.72
CA GLN A 774 -11.12 28.37 0.11
C GLN A 774 -11.20 28.18 -1.41
N ILE A 775 -12.04 27.27 -1.90
CA ILE A 775 -12.29 27.10 -3.34
C ILE A 775 -12.81 28.40 -3.95
N ALA A 776 -13.78 29.06 -3.31
CA ALA A 776 -14.31 30.35 -3.76
C ALA A 776 -13.23 31.42 -3.87
N LYS A 777 -12.31 31.50 -2.90
CA LYS A 777 -11.16 32.39 -2.94
C LYS A 777 -10.22 32.05 -4.12
N LEU A 778 -9.84 30.78 -4.28
CA LEU A 778 -8.96 30.33 -5.36
C LEU A 778 -9.55 30.65 -6.75
N VAL A 779 -10.83 30.37 -6.96
CA VAL A 779 -11.52 30.68 -8.22
C VAL A 779 -11.56 32.19 -8.45
N LYS A 780 -11.92 32.98 -7.43
CA LYS A 780 -11.93 34.44 -7.52
C LYS A 780 -10.57 35.00 -7.97
N ASP A 781 -9.48 34.41 -7.50
CA ASP A 781 -8.12 34.86 -7.77
C ASP A 781 -7.50 34.29 -9.06
N GLY A 782 -8.19 33.40 -9.77
CA GLY A 782 -7.79 32.97 -11.12
C GLY A 782 -7.83 31.46 -11.38
N VAL A 783 -7.90 30.65 -10.32
CA VAL A 783 -7.79 29.19 -10.44
C VAL A 783 -9.00 28.61 -11.18
N VAL A 784 -8.73 27.65 -12.06
CA VAL A 784 -9.76 26.82 -12.67
C VAL A 784 -10.07 25.65 -11.74
N VAL A 785 -11.37 25.42 -11.49
CA VAL A 785 -11.85 24.29 -10.70
C VAL A 785 -12.70 23.38 -11.58
N TYR A 786 -12.42 22.08 -11.55
CA TYR A 786 -13.16 21.07 -12.32
C TYR A 786 -13.93 20.13 -11.39
N GLY A 787 -15.26 20.17 -11.38
CA GLY A 787 -16.03 19.29 -10.52
C GLY A 787 -17.50 19.68 -10.34
N PRO A 788 -18.33 18.74 -9.84
CA PRO A 788 -19.74 19.00 -9.62
C PRO A 788 -19.94 20.06 -8.53
N LYS A 789 -21.14 20.64 -8.52
CA LYS A 789 -21.57 21.55 -7.46
C LYS A 789 -21.69 20.78 -6.15
N PRO A 790 -21.13 21.28 -5.02
CA PRO A 790 -21.38 20.69 -3.73
C PRO A 790 -22.83 20.98 -3.28
N GLU A 791 -23.49 19.98 -2.70
CA GLU A 791 -24.93 19.98 -2.40
C GLU A 791 -25.22 19.98 -0.90
N ALA A 792 -24.29 19.53 -0.06
CA ALA A 792 -24.52 19.39 1.38
C ALA A 792 -23.27 19.60 2.24
N LEU A 793 -23.51 20.12 3.45
CA LEU A 793 -22.53 20.19 4.54
C LEU A 793 -22.40 18.83 5.24
N LEU A 794 -21.24 18.62 5.87
CA LEU A 794 -20.88 17.37 6.51
C LEU A 794 -21.06 17.36 8.03
N SER A 795 -20.63 18.41 8.73
CA SER A 795 -20.67 18.45 10.20
C SER A 795 -22.04 18.89 10.71
N LEU A 796 -22.47 18.34 11.86
CA LEU A 796 -23.73 18.74 12.51
C LEU A 796 -23.76 20.24 12.78
N THR A 797 -22.67 20.77 13.33
CA THR A 797 -22.55 22.19 13.71
C THR A 797 -22.70 23.08 12.49
N ASP A 798 -22.03 22.73 11.39
CA ASP A 798 -22.12 23.46 10.13
C ASP A 798 -23.54 23.42 9.54
N ILE A 799 -24.19 22.25 9.55
CA ILE A 799 -25.55 22.11 9.03
C ILE A 799 -26.51 23.03 9.79
N LYS A 800 -26.40 23.10 11.12
CA LYS A 800 -27.27 23.94 11.97
C LYS A 800 -27.10 25.43 11.73
N HIS A 801 -25.87 25.88 11.46
CA HIS A 801 -25.54 27.30 11.51
C HIS A 801 -25.19 27.94 10.15
N HIS A 802 -24.82 27.14 9.15
CA HIS A 802 -24.19 27.65 7.92
C HIS A 802 -24.79 27.12 6.61
N SER A 803 -25.91 26.40 6.64
CA SER A 803 -26.54 25.84 5.43
C SER A 803 -26.87 26.89 4.35
N GLU A 804 -27.39 28.06 4.75
CA GLU A 804 -27.72 29.14 3.79
C GLU A 804 -26.46 29.82 3.22
N GLU A 805 -25.42 30.01 4.04
CA GLU A 805 -24.14 30.56 3.60
C GLU A 805 -23.47 29.63 2.58
N PHE A 806 -23.42 28.32 2.90
CA PHE A 806 -22.91 27.29 2.01
C PHE A 806 -23.63 27.31 0.66
N LYS A 807 -24.97 27.30 0.68
CA LYS A 807 -25.78 27.33 -0.54
C LYS A 807 -25.53 28.58 -1.36
N THR A 808 -25.41 29.74 -0.71
CA THR A 808 -25.11 31.01 -1.38
C THR A 808 -23.78 30.95 -2.13
N ILE A 809 -22.72 30.51 -1.46
CA ILE A 809 -21.39 30.39 -2.09
C ILE A 809 -21.41 29.37 -3.24
N ALA A 810 -22.08 28.22 -3.05
CA ALA A 810 -22.21 27.20 -4.09
C ALA A 810 -23.00 27.73 -5.31
N ASP A 811 -24.09 28.47 -5.10
CA ASP A 811 -24.88 29.11 -6.16
C ASP A 811 -24.08 30.20 -6.90
N GLU A 812 -23.26 30.97 -6.19
CA GLU A 812 -22.36 31.97 -6.78
C GLU A 812 -21.34 31.34 -7.71
N LEU A 813 -20.75 30.21 -7.34
CA LEU A 813 -19.70 29.57 -8.13
C LEU A 813 -20.24 28.68 -9.26
N TRP A 814 -21.27 27.87 -9.02
CA TRP A 814 -21.79 26.89 -10.00
C TRP A 814 -23.09 27.32 -10.68
N GLY A 815 -23.83 28.27 -10.09
CA GLY A 815 -25.17 28.65 -10.54
C GLY A 815 -26.29 27.97 -9.74
N LYS A 816 -27.51 28.51 -9.87
CA LYS A 816 -28.69 28.07 -9.09
C LYS A 816 -29.26 26.72 -9.57
N SER A 817 -29.15 26.41 -10.85
CA SER A 817 -29.62 25.15 -11.43
C SER A 817 -28.50 24.11 -11.46
N ASN A 818 -28.79 22.87 -11.06
CA ASN A 818 -27.90 21.73 -11.23
C ASN A 818 -27.83 21.35 -12.72
N SER A 819 -26.91 21.97 -13.45
CA SER A 819 -26.62 21.64 -14.83
C SER A 819 -25.60 20.50 -14.91
N SER A 820 -25.79 19.58 -15.86
CA SER A 820 -24.79 18.54 -16.17
C SER A 820 -23.53 19.11 -16.83
N ILE A 821 -23.60 20.31 -17.41
CA ILE A 821 -22.49 21.04 -18.02
C ILE A 821 -22.40 22.43 -17.41
N ILE A 822 -21.22 22.79 -16.93
CA ILE A 822 -20.93 24.08 -16.29
C ILE A 822 -19.62 24.62 -16.88
N ASP A 823 -19.62 25.89 -17.28
CA ASP A 823 -18.42 26.66 -17.62
C ASP A 823 -18.69 28.10 -17.17
N LYS A 824 -18.53 28.34 -15.86
CA LYS A 824 -18.97 29.58 -15.21
C LYS A 824 -17.78 30.35 -14.68
N LYS A 825 -17.63 31.58 -15.17
CA LYS A 825 -16.61 32.53 -14.70
C LYS A 825 -17.02 33.10 -13.34
N TYR A 826 -16.05 33.20 -12.42
CA TYR A 826 -16.21 33.88 -11.12
C TYR A 826 -14.89 34.56 -10.74
N GLY A 827 -14.91 35.87 -10.55
CA GLY A 827 -13.68 36.66 -10.45
C GLY A 827 -12.78 36.50 -11.69
N LYS A 828 -11.51 36.16 -11.46
CA LYS A 828 -10.51 35.94 -12.52
C LYS A 828 -10.50 34.50 -13.04
N GLY A 829 -11.02 33.54 -12.28
CA GLY A 829 -11.04 32.12 -12.63
C GLY A 829 -12.40 31.63 -13.08
N LYS A 830 -12.58 30.31 -13.06
CA LYS A 830 -13.84 29.66 -13.45
C LYS A 830 -14.03 28.28 -12.86
N VAL A 831 -15.28 27.84 -12.83
CA VAL A 831 -15.69 26.49 -12.48
C VAL A 831 -16.18 25.78 -13.74
N VAL A 832 -15.71 24.54 -13.95
CA VAL A 832 -16.02 23.71 -15.11
C VAL A 832 -16.56 22.35 -14.64
N TRP A 833 -17.62 21.85 -15.26
CA TRP A 833 -18.15 20.49 -15.02
C TRP A 833 -18.78 19.91 -16.28
N GLY A 834 -18.73 18.59 -16.43
CA GLY A 834 -19.32 17.87 -17.57
C GLY A 834 -18.52 17.92 -18.87
N LYS A 835 -17.55 18.83 -18.99
CA LYS A 835 -16.62 18.91 -20.14
C LYS A 835 -15.60 17.75 -20.09
N PRO A 836 -15.27 17.08 -21.22
CA PRO A 836 -14.18 16.11 -21.28
C PRO A 836 -12.84 16.72 -20.85
N VAL A 837 -12.08 15.99 -20.01
CA VAL A 837 -10.83 16.51 -19.41
C VAL A 837 -9.76 16.82 -20.48
N ASN A 838 -9.69 16.03 -21.54
CA ASN A 838 -8.79 16.26 -22.67
C ASN A 838 -9.09 17.58 -23.42
N GLU A 839 -10.35 17.98 -23.53
CA GLU A 839 -10.74 19.28 -24.11
C GLU A 839 -10.33 20.43 -23.20
N LEU A 840 -10.55 20.28 -21.88
CA LEU A 840 -10.14 21.30 -20.91
C LEU A 840 -8.62 21.49 -20.88
N LEU A 841 -7.83 20.42 -20.90
CA LEU A 841 -6.36 20.50 -20.95
C LEU A 841 -5.87 21.24 -22.20
N LYS A 842 -6.50 20.99 -23.36
CA LYS A 842 -6.21 21.71 -24.61
C LYS A 842 -6.57 23.19 -24.51
N GLU A 843 -7.75 23.51 -23.98
CA GLU A 843 -8.19 24.90 -23.76
C GLU A 843 -7.22 25.67 -22.85
N LEU A 844 -6.64 24.99 -21.86
CA LEU A 844 -5.64 25.54 -20.94
C LEU A 844 -4.20 25.49 -21.47
N ASN A 845 -4.00 25.08 -22.72
CA ASN A 845 -2.70 24.92 -23.36
C ASN A 845 -1.70 24.06 -22.56
N VAL A 846 -2.20 22.99 -21.93
CA VAL A 846 -1.36 22.03 -21.20
C VAL A 846 -0.83 21.00 -22.17
N VAL A 847 0.48 20.96 -22.36
CA VAL A 847 1.17 19.93 -23.14
C VAL A 847 1.36 18.68 -22.27
N PRO A 848 1.23 17.45 -22.81
CA PRO A 848 1.55 16.24 -22.04
C PRO A 848 3.01 16.24 -21.58
N SER A 849 3.28 15.81 -20.35
CA SER A 849 4.64 15.60 -19.82
C SER A 849 5.46 14.65 -20.70
N PHE A 850 4.83 13.60 -21.22
CA PHE A 850 5.44 12.61 -22.10
C PHE A 850 4.43 12.06 -23.12
N THR A 851 4.86 11.85 -24.37
CA THR A 851 4.11 11.12 -25.40
C THR A 851 5.07 10.53 -26.43
N THR A 852 4.54 9.82 -27.42
CA THR A 852 5.31 9.35 -28.57
C THR A 852 4.68 9.75 -29.90
N ASN A 853 5.36 9.43 -30.99
CA ASN A 853 4.87 9.57 -32.37
C ASN A 853 3.83 8.51 -32.78
N VAL A 854 3.31 7.67 -31.87
CA VAL A 854 2.21 6.75 -32.16
C VAL A 854 0.87 7.27 -31.62
N ALA A 855 -0.23 6.65 -32.03
CA ALA A 855 -1.55 6.98 -31.48
C ALA A 855 -1.69 6.45 -30.04
N GLU A 856 -1.24 5.22 -29.79
CA GLU A 856 -1.37 4.52 -28.50
C GLU A 856 0.00 4.37 -27.80
N ALA A 857 0.43 5.41 -27.09
CA ALA A 857 1.74 5.43 -26.42
C ALA A 857 1.83 4.59 -25.12
N LYS A 858 0.73 3.93 -24.71
CA LYS A 858 0.60 3.23 -23.42
C LYS A 858 1.45 1.98 -23.27
N GLU A 859 2.09 1.51 -24.34
CA GLU A 859 3.08 0.43 -24.29
C GLU A 859 4.29 0.80 -23.39
N ILE A 860 4.56 2.10 -23.22
CA ILE A 860 5.64 2.62 -22.38
C ILE A 860 5.03 3.25 -21.12
N MET A 861 5.43 2.77 -19.95
CA MET A 861 5.09 3.41 -18.67
C MET A 861 6.17 4.43 -18.32
N PHE A 862 5.82 5.52 -17.61
CA PHE A 862 6.80 6.52 -17.20
C PHE A 862 6.46 7.19 -15.86
N THR A 863 7.46 7.82 -15.25
CA THR A 863 7.31 8.86 -14.23
C THR A 863 8.23 10.05 -14.56
N HIS A 864 7.81 11.27 -14.19
CA HIS A 864 8.53 12.52 -14.44
C HIS A 864 8.79 13.25 -13.12
N LYS A 865 10.06 13.52 -12.83
CA LYS A 865 10.51 14.34 -11.70
C LYS A 865 11.29 15.58 -12.20
N LYS A 866 11.32 16.60 -11.36
CA LYS A 866 12.18 17.76 -11.50
C LYS A 866 13.22 17.76 -10.39
N VAL A 867 14.49 17.66 -10.77
CA VAL A 867 15.64 17.66 -9.84
C VAL A 867 16.44 18.94 -10.07
N GLY A 868 16.24 19.93 -9.21
CA GLY A 868 16.72 21.28 -9.48
C GLY A 868 16.11 21.84 -10.79
N ASN A 869 16.96 22.10 -11.78
CA ASN A 869 16.53 22.52 -13.12
C ASN A 869 16.41 21.35 -14.11
N ASP A 870 16.81 20.13 -13.74
CA ASP A 870 16.84 18.98 -14.63
C ASP A 870 15.46 18.32 -14.70
N ASP A 871 15.05 17.93 -15.91
CA ASP A 871 13.88 17.09 -16.12
C ASP A 871 14.32 15.62 -16.16
N VAL A 872 13.74 14.80 -15.29
CA VAL A 872 14.11 13.40 -15.10
C VAL A 872 12.93 12.51 -15.43
N TYR A 873 13.11 11.63 -16.42
CA TYR A 873 12.09 10.65 -16.79
C TYR A 873 12.63 9.23 -16.59
N PHE A 874 11.91 8.40 -15.86
CA PHE A 874 12.12 6.95 -15.89
C PHE A 874 11.05 6.33 -16.78
N LEU A 875 11.46 5.57 -17.79
CA LEU A 875 10.54 4.92 -18.73
C LEU A 875 10.76 3.41 -18.71
N PHE A 876 9.68 2.67 -18.91
CA PHE A 876 9.65 1.21 -18.92
C PHE A 876 8.83 0.70 -20.10
N ASN A 877 9.46 -0.06 -20.99
CA ASN A 877 8.78 -0.81 -22.04
C ASN A 877 8.05 -2.01 -21.40
N GLN A 878 6.73 -1.98 -21.37
CA GLN A 878 5.93 -3.05 -20.76
C GLN A 878 5.79 -4.30 -21.65
N GLN A 879 6.31 -4.25 -22.87
CA GLN A 879 6.12 -5.29 -23.87
C GLN A 879 7.27 -6.29 -23.88
N ASN A 880 6.96 -7.54 -24.22
CA ASN A 880 7.94 -8.59 -24.49
C ASN A 880 8.56 -8.51 -25.91
N LYS A 881 8.47 -7.34 -26.55
CA LYS A 881 9.03 -7.03 -27.88
C LYS A 881 9.72 -5.68 -27.84
N ALA A 882 10.68 -5.47 -28.74
CA ALA A 882 11.33 -4.17 -28.89
C ALA A 882 10.36 -3.12 -29.46
N LEU A 883 10.49 -1.89 -28.99
CA LEU A 883 9.72 -0.72 -29.42
C LEU A 883 10.64 0.38 -29.92
N SER A 884 10.60 0.67 -31.23
CA SER A 884 11.24 1.85 -31.81
C SER A 884 10.22 3.00 -31.91
N ARG A 885 10.48 4.10 -31.20
CA ARG A 885 9.58 5.25 -31.06
C ARG A 885 10.36 6.56 -31.08
N GLU A 886 9.72 7.63 -31.54
CA GLU A 886 10.14 8.97 -31.18
C GLU A 886 9.47 9.35 -29.86
N LEU A 887 10.28 9.63 -28.85
CA LEU A 887 9.89 10.00 -27.50
C LEU A 887 9.81 11.52 -27.42
N LEU A 888 8.67 12.08 -26.99
CA LEU A 888 8.44 13.52 -26.87
C LEU A 888 8.31 13.90 -25.39
N PHE A 889 9.24 14.71 -24.91
CA PHE A 889 9.32 15.17 -23.51
C PHE A 889 8.88 16.63 -23.42
N ARG A 890 8.15 17.01 -22.36
CA ARG A 890 7.72 18.40 -22.12
C ARG A 890 8.83 19.27 -21.55
N THR A 891 9.82 19.53 -22.38
CA THR A 891 10.95 20.40 -22.07
C THR A 891 11.56 20.82 -23.40
N ASN A 892 12.24 21.96 -23.43
CA ASN A 892 12.88 22.48 -24.64
C ASN A 892 14.23 23.08 -24.27
N ASN A 893 15.08 23.34 -25.26
CA ASN A 893 16.33 24.07 -25.08
C ASN A 893 17.32 23.45 -24.07
N LYS A 894 17.29 22.14 -23.88
CA LYS A 894 18.17 21.41 -22.97
C LYS A 894 18.89 20.25 -23.68
N VAL A 895 19.89 19.68 -23.01
CA VAL A 895 20.68 18.55 -23.49
C VAL A 895 20.13 17.26 -22.90
N PRO A 896 19.71 16.28 -23.72
CA PRO A 896 19.33 14.97 -23.23
C PRO A 896 20.53 14.08 -22.93
N GLU A 897 20.41 13.28 -21.88
CA GLU A 897 21.28 12.17 -21.53
C GLU A 897 20.41 10.93 -21.25
N ILE A 898 20.91 9.75 -21.61
CA ILE A 898 20.27 8.47 -21.35
C ILE A 898 21.17 7.68 -20.41
N TRP A 899 20.63 7.28 -19.26
CA TRP A 899 21.30 6.56 -18.21
C TRP A 899 20.67 5.17 -18.09
N ASP A 900 21.48 4.12 -18.26
CA ASP A 900 21.05 2.74 -18.12
C ASP A 900 21.39 2.24 -16.70
N ALA A 901 20.36 1.82 -15.97
CA ALA A 901 20.53 1.36 -14.60
C ALA A 901 21.13 -0.06 -14.52
N VAL A 902 21.06 -0.86 -15.59
CA VAL A 902 21.54 -2.25 -15.58
C VAL A 902 23.04 -2.29 -15.35
N ASP A 903 23.80 -1.45 -16.05
CA ASP A 903 25.27 -1.42 -16.01
C ASP A 903 25.86 -0.06 -15.60
N GLY A 904 25.02 0.97 -15.40
CA GLY A 904 25.46 2.32 -15.04
C GLY A 904 26.06 3.12 -16.20
N THR A 905 25.90 2.64 -17.44
CA THR A 905 26.35 3.38 -18.63
C THR A 905 25.48 4.61 -18.90
N THR A 906 26.09 5.61 -19.53
CA THR A 906 25.42 6.86 -19.87
C THR A 906 25.81 7.30 -21.27
N VAL A 907 24.83 7.77 -22.05
CA VAL A 907 25.00 8.22 -23.42
C VAL A 907 24.41 9.63 -23.57
N LYS A 908 25.11 10.50 -24.32
CA LYS A 908 24.59 11.78 -24.79
C LYS A 908 24.06 11.62 -26.23
N PRO A 909 22.75 11.32 -26.43
CA PRO A 909 22.21 11.19 -27.77
C PRO A 909 22.33 12.51 -28.54
N ALA A 910 22.89 12.43 -29.74
CA ALA A 910 23.12 13.57 -30.61
C ALA A 910 22.01 13.74 -31.67
N ILE A 911 21.11 12.78 -31.84
CA ILE A 911 19.92 12.94 -32.71
C ILE A 911 18.74 13.29 -31.83
N TYR A 912 18.25 14.52 -31.95
CA TYR A 912 17.01 14.98 -31.34
C TYR A 912 16.53 16.24 -32.07
N SER A 913 15.24 16.56 -31.95
CA SER A 913 14.70 17.82 -32.45
C SER A 913 14.10 18.63 -31.31
N VAL A 914 14.35 19.93 -31.32
CA VAL A 914 13.78 20.89 -30.36
C VAL A 914 12.58 21.58 -31.01
N GLU A 915 11.40 21.37 -30.44
CA GLU A 915 10.15 22.05 -30.81
C GLU A 915 9.81 23.12 -29.76
N GLU A 916 8.78 23.94 -29.99
CA GLU A 916 8.47 25.10 -29.14
C GLU A 916 8.26 24.74 -27.66
N ALA A 917 7.70 23.56 -27.35
CA ALA A 917 7.43 23.12 -25.98
C ALA A 917 7.88 21.66 -25.69
N GLN A 918 8.51 20.99 -26.66
CA GLN A 918 8.89 19.59 -26.53
C GLN A 918 10.27 19.28 -27.12
N LEU A 919 10.92 18.29 -26.53
CA LEU A 919 12.15 17.69 -27.01
C LEU A 919 11.81 16.30 -27.54
N ARG A 920 12.19 16.01 -28.78
CA ARG A 920 11.90 14.74 -29.44
C ARG A 920 13.17 13.93 -29.65
N ILE A 921 13.19 12.69 -29.20
CA ILE A 921 14.36 11.80 -29.26
C ILE A 921 13.94 10.44 -29.85
N PRO A 922 14.60 9.92 -30.90
CA PRO A 922 14.33 8.58 -31.39
C PRO A 922 15.04 7.53 -30.53
N VAL A 923 14.29 6.55 -30.02
CA VAL A 923 14.79 5.52 -29.11
C VAL A 923 14.22 4.15 -29.48
N SER A 924 15.05 3.10 -29.39
CA SER A 924 14.62 1.71 -29.47
C SER A 924 14.76 1.05 -28.11
N LEU A 925 13.64 0.79 -27.44
CA LEU A 925 13.58 0.10 -26.15
C LEU A 925 13.46 -1.40 -26.38
N GLN A 926 14.39 -2.19 -25.84
CA GLN A 926 14.35 -3.65 -25.88
C GLN A 926 13.17 -4.21 -25.05
N PRO A 927 12.77 -5.48 -25.24
CA PRO A 927 11.73 -6.12 -24.42
C PRO A 927 11.97 -5.89 -22.92
N LEU A 928 10.96 -5.40 -22.20
CA LEU A 928 11.02 -5.13 -20.76
C LEU A 928 12.15 -4.16 -20.32
N GLN A 929 12.76 -3.41 -21.24
CA GLN A 929 13.83 -2.47 -20.92
C GLN A 929 13.27 -1.24 -20.21
N SER A 930 14.03 -0.73 -19.25
CA SER A 930 13.80 0.55 -18.61
C SER A 930 15.04 1.43 -18.78
N LEU A 931 14.83 2.74 -18.96
CA LEU A 931 15.90 3.73 -19.13
C LEU A 931 15.53 5.02 -18.39
N ILE A 932 16.56 5.72 -17.90
CA ILE A 932 16.43 7.02 -17.24
C ILE A 932 16.90 8.10 -18.22
N PHE A 933 16.07 9.10 -18.47
CA PHE A 933 16.40 10.25 -19.30
C PHE A 933 16.59 11.46 -18.42
N ILE A 934 17.78 12.06 -18.46
CA ILE A 934 18.07 13.31 -17.78
C ILE A 934 18.19 14.41 -18.83
N ILE A 935 17.34 15.41 -18.76
CA ILE A 935 17.31 16.52 -19.72
C ILE A 935 17.68 17.79 -18.98
N ARG A 936 18.91 18.27 -19.21
CA ARG A 936 19.59 19.26 -18.35
C ARG A 936 20.29 20.38 -19.13
N GLY A 937 20.74 21.40 -18.40
CA GLY A 937 21.37 22.60 -18.96
C GLY A 937 20.36 23.61 -19.51
N ASP A 938 20.87 24.72 -20.06
CA ASP A 938 20.04 25.87 -20.47
C ASP A 938 20.03 26.13 -21.99
N LYS A 939 20.88 25.43 -22.75
CA LYS A 939 20.92 25.51 -24.21
C LYS A 939 21.26 24.13 -24.82
N PRO A 940 20.72 23.80 -26.00
CA PRO A 940 21.12 22.59 -26.72
C PRO A 940 22.61 22.63 -27.09
N GLU A 941 23.28 21.48 -26.99
CA GLU A 941 24.60 21.27 -27.59
C GLU A 941 24.47 21.04 -29.11
N LYS A 942 25.61 20.83 -29.78
CA LYS A 942 25.67 20.45 -31.19
C LYS A 942 24.91 19.12 -31.38
N HIS A 943 23.89 19.12 -32.24
CA HIS A 943 23.03 17.96 -32.48
C HIS A 943 22.54 17.87 -33.92
N ILE A 944 22.09 16.67 -34.29
CA ILE A 944 21.44 16.33 -35.54
C ILE A 944 19.94 16.51 -35.38
N ALA A 945 19.38 17.46 -36.13
CA ALA A 945 17.96 17.81 -36.10
C ALA A 945 17.13 16.97 -37.08
N LYS A 946 17.72 16.46 -38.17
CA LYS A 946 17.02 15.64 -39.17
C LYS A 946 17.87 14.49 -39.68
N VAL A 947 17.23 13.37 -39.99
CA VAL A 947 17.85 12.18 -40.59
C VAL A 947 17.02 11.72 -41.78
N HIS A 948 17.68 11.48 -42.91
CA HIS A 948 17.09 10.86 -44.09
C HIS A 948 17.79 9.52 -44.40
N SER A 949 17.01 8.58 -44.91
CA SER A 949 17.49 7.36 -45.55
C SER A 949 17.14 7.45 -47.03
N GLY A 950 18.14 7.63 -47.90
CA GLY A 950 17.88 8.04 -49.29
C GLY A 950 17.14 9.38 -49.37
N SER A 951 16.00 9.43 -50.07
CA SER A 951 15.15 10.63 -50.17
C SER A 951 14.10 10.76 -49.06
N LYS A 952 13.93 9.74 -48.22
CA LYS A 952 12.88 9.71 -47.19
C LYS A 952 13.43 10.24 -45.86
N GLN A 953 12.80 11.29 -45.32
CA GLN A 953 13.03 11.71 -43.93
C GLN A 953 12.51 10.63 -42.98
N ILE A 954 13.38 10.12 -42.12
CA ILE A 954 13.05 9.11 -41.11
C ILE A 954 13.08 9.68 -39.68
N PHE A 955 13.60 10.90 -39.52
CA PHE A 955 13.53 11.69 -38.28
C PHE A 955 13.58 13.20 -38.57
N PRO A 956 12.77 14.04 -37.90
CA PRO A 956 11.57 13.65 -37.17
C PRO A 956 10.47 13.21 -38.14
N LEU A 957 9.62 12.28 -37.73
CA LEU A 957 8.46 11.87 -38.51
C LEU A 957 7.37 12.94 -38.39
N ILE A 958 6.86 13.39 -39.55
CA ILE A 958 5.85 14.46 -39.63
C ILE A 958 4.49 13.96 -39.14
N GLU A 959 4.14 12.73 -39.48
CA GLU A 959 2.85 12.12 -39.12
C GLU A 959 3.02 11.04 -38.05
N LYS A 960 1.99 10.88 -37.22
CA LYS A 960 1.93 9.74 -36.31
C LYS A 960 1.82 8.45 -37.10
N THR A 961 2.61 7.44 -36.74
CA THR A 961 2.66 6.19 -37.48
C THR A 961 3.08 5.02 -36.59
N GLU A 962 2.39 3.89 -36.74
CA GLU A 962 2.74 2.62 -36.08
C GLU A 962 3.95 1.94 -36.75
N ALA A 963 4.39 2.42 -37.90
CA ALA A 963 5.52 1.86 -38.63
C ALA A 963 6.80 2.00 -37.78
N GLN A 964 7.50 0.88 -37.59
CA GLN A 964 8.80 0.88 -36.93
C GLN A 964 9.88 1.35 -37.91
N PHE A 965 10.70 2.29 -37.48
CA PHE A 965 11.87 2.75 -38.23
C PHE A 965 13.13 2.55 -37.39
N THR A 966 14.18 2.05 -38.02
CA THR A 966 15.50 1.93 -37.41
C THR A 966 16.28 3.20 -37.71
N ILE A 967 16.50 4.00 -36.67
CA ILE A 967 17.31 5.21 -36.74
C ILE A 967 18.70 4.87 -36.23
N PRO A 968 19.77 5.24 -36.95
CA PRO A 968 21.12 5.08 -36.43
C PRO A 968 21.26 5.83 -35.10
N THR A 969 22.03 5.29 -34.18
CA THR A 969 22.39 5.97 -32.94
C THR A 969 23.56 6.90 -33.24
N THR A 970 23.49 8.14 -32.76
CA THR A 970 24.62 9.07 -32.80
C THR A 970 24.87 9.58 -31.40
N THR A 971 26.12 9.53 -30.96
CA THR A 971 26.56 10.04 -29.67
C THR A 971 27.45 11.26 -29.88
N LEU A 972 27.33 12.26 -29.00
CA LEU A 972 28.24 13.41 -28.99
C LEU A 972 29.40 13.12 -28.02
N ILE A 973 30.63 13.05 -28.54
CA ILE A 973 31.87 12.82 -27.78
C ILE A 973 32.85 13.94 -28.13
N GLU A 974 33.26 14.75 -27.14
CA GLU A 974 34.25 15.83 -27.33
C GLU A 974 33.94 16.75 -28.55
N ASN A 975 32.68 17.12 -28.74
CA ASN A 975 32.14 17.89 -29.89
C ASN A 975 32.13 17.19 -31.26
N ASN A 976 32.49 15.91 -31.33
CA ASN A 976 32.40 15.08 -32.53
C ASN A 976 31.19 14.14 -32.46
N PHE A 977 30.62 13.83 -33.63
CA PHE A 977 29.53 12.87 -33.74
C PHE A 977 30.11 11.50 -34.02
N GLU A 978 29.77 10.54 -33.17
CA GLU A 978 30.08 9.14 -33.41
C GLU A 978 28.79 8.43 -33.86
N PHE A 979 28.82 7.83 -35.04
CA PHE A 979 27.65 7.20 -35.68
C PHE A 979 27.72 5.68 -35.57
N VAL A 980 26.59 5.06 -35.23
CA VAL A 980 26.40 3.61 -35.16
C VAL A 980 25.05 3.23 -35.80
N SER A 981 25.03 2.25 -36.68
CA SER A 981 23.80 1.73 -37.30
C SER A 981 23.59 0.25 -36.96
N GLN A 982 22.33 -0.19 -36.95
CA GLN A 982 21.97 -1.62 -36.88
C GLN A 982 21.78 -2.24 -38.28
N GLN A 983 21.86 -1.44 -39.34
CA GLN A 983 21.64 -1.86 -40.73
C GLN A 983 22.61 -1.17 -41.69
N ASN A 984 22.93 -1.84 -42.80
CA ASN A 984 23.70 -1.25 -43.89
C ASN A 984 22.83 -0.25 -44.65
N ASN A 985 23.17 1.03 -44.62
CA ASN A 985 22.39 2.06 -45.30
C ASN A 985 23.15 3.39 -45.46
N ASP A 986 22.71 4.18 -46.44
CA ASP A 986 23.18 5.54 -46.66
C ASP A 986 22.27 6.54 -45.96
N TYR A 987 22.87 7.34 -45.08
CA TYR A 987 22.18 8.32 -44.26
C TYR A 987 22.61 9.75 -44.60
N ILE A 988 21.63 10.64 -44.61
CA ILE A 988 21.85 12.09 -44.70
C ILE A 988 21.38 12.72 -43.38
N PHE A 989 22.33 13.18 -42.58
CA PHE A 989 22.09 13.88 -41.33
C PHE A 989 22.13 15.39 -41.58
N THR A 990 21.20 16.13 -40.99
CA THR A 990 21.23 17.60 -41.00
C THR A 990 21.33 18.09 -39.56
N ASP A 991 22.38 18.83 -39.24
CA ASP A 991 22.55 19.42 -37.92
C ASP A 991 21.59 20.59 -37.66
N ALA A 992 21.51 21.03 -36.41
CA ALA A 992 20.64 22.13 -35.99
C ALA A 992 20.89 23.47 -36.72
N ASN A 993 22.09 23.65 -37.30
CA ASN A 993 22.47 24.84 -38.08
C ASN A 993 22.23 24.66 -39.58
N GLY A 994 21.66 23.53 -40.01
CA GLY A 994 21.41 23.21 -41.41
C GLY A 994 22.57 22.57 -42.17
N LYS A 995 23.68 22.22 -41.49
CA LYS A 995 24.81 21.54 -42.13
C LYS A 995 24.45 20.09 -42.44
N VAL A 996 24.70 19.67 -43.67
CA VAL A 996 24.44 18.31 -44.15
C VAL A 996 25.68 17.43 -43.99
N ILE A 997 25.51 16.23 -43.43
CA ILE A 997 26.54 15.20 -43.26
C ILE A 997 26.02 13.91 -43.91
N LYS A 998 26.78 13.34 -44.84
CA LYS A 998 26.44 12.07 -45.51
C LYS A 998 27.34 10.97 -44.99
N LYS A 999 26.77 9.82 -44.59
CA LYS A 999 27.51 8.65 -44.12
C LYS A 999 26.89 7.37 -44.66
N SER A 1000 27.74 6.43 -45.06
CA SER A 1000 27.36 5.06 -45.39
C SER A 1000 27.64 4.21 -44.16
N LEU A 1001 26.62 3.96 -43.34
CA LEU A 1001 26.80 3.24 -42.08
C LEU A 1001 26.53 1.76 -42.29
N GLU A 1002 27.31 0.93 -41.61
CA GLU A 1002 27.19 -0.51 -41.68
C GLU A 1002 26.58 -1.10 -40.39
N ALA A 1003 25.84 -2.19 -40.55
CA ALA A 1003 25.35 -3.02 -39.46
C ALA A 1003 26.52 -3.62 -38.66
N PRO A 1004 26.32 -3.93 -37.36
CA PRO A 1004 27.31 -4.68 -36.62
C PRO A 1004 27.58 -6.03 -37.27
N THR A 1005 28.85 -6.44 -37.28
CA THR A 1005 29.21 -7.81 -37.66
C THR A 1005 28.99 -8.73 -36.47
N VAL A 1006 28.11 -9.72 -36.63
CA VAL A 1006 27.81 -10.71 -35.60
C VAL A 1006 28.55 -12.01 -35.91
N PHE A 1007 29.29 -12.52 -34.94
CA PHE A 1007 29.96 -13.81 -35.02
C PHE A 1007 29.36 -14.75 -33.98
N THR A 1008 28.58 -15.74 -34.41
CA THR A 1008 28.09 -16.79 -33.53
C THR A 1008 29.21 -17.76 -33.18
N ILE A 1009 29.34 -18.12 -31.91
CA ILE A 1009 30.36 -19.04 -31.40
C ILE A 1009 29.79 -20.46 -31.43
N ASP A 1010 29.88 -21.10 -32.60
CA ASP A 1010 29.27 -22.42 -32.85
C ASP A 1010 30.31 -23.55 -32.88
N ASP A 1011 31.58 -23.22 -33.15
CA ASP A 1011 32.71 -24.14 -33.15
C ASP A 1011 33.51 -23.99 -31.85
N PHE A 1012 33.10 -24.73 -30.83
CA PHE A 1012 33.77 -24.78 -29.54
C PHE A 1012 33.81 -26.20 -28.98
N ASN A 1013 34.69 -26.42 -28.02
CA ASN A 1013 34.62 -27.57 -27.12
C ASN A 1013 34.48 -27.04 -25.69
N GLY A 1014 33.60 -27.63 -24.91
CA GLY A 1014 33.42 -27.23 -23.53
C GLY A 1014 32.98 -28.35 -22.61
N THR A 1015 32.84 -28.00 -21.34
CA THR A 1015 32.32 -28.86 -20.28
C THR A 1015 31.26 -28.12 -19.47
N ILE A 1016 30.37 -28.87 -18.84
CA ILE A 1016 29.45 -28.39 -17.82
C ILE A 1016 29.74 -29.13 -16.52
N ASP A 1017 30.09 -28.39 -15.47
CA ASP A 1017 30.21 -28.87 -14.12
C ASP A 1017 28.99 -28.44 -13.30
N PHE A 1018 28.45 -29.35 -12.49
CA PHE A 1018 27.18 -29.16 -11.79
C PHE A 1018 27.38 -29.13 -10.28
N GLU A 1019 26.78 -28.13 -9.64
CA GLU A 1019 26.68 -27.98 -8.19
C GLU A 1019 25.18 -27.93 -7.80
N PRO A 1020 24.53 -29.09 -7.61
CA PRO A 1020 23.14 -29.13 -7.17
C PRO A 1020 22.97 -28.58 -5.76
N VAL A 1021 21.78 -28.08 -5.42
CA VAL A 1021 21.45 -27.69 -4.04
C VAL A 1021 21.03 -28.87 -3.14
N TYR A 1022 21.33 -30.09 -3.56
CA TYR A 1022 20.94 -31.34 -2.93
C TYR A 1022 22.06 -32.37 -3.07
N ASP A 1023 21.98 -33.46 -2.31
CA ASP A 1023 23.06 -34.44 -2.16
C ASP A 1023 23.14 -35.44 -3.33
N GLU A 1024 23.27 -34.92 -4.55
CA GLU A 1024 23.54 -35.71 -5.75
C GLU A 1024 24.87 -35.28 -6.38
N LYS A 1025 25.69 -36.24 -6.82
CA LYS A 1025 26.90 -35.97 -7.60
C LYS A 1025 26.62 -36.19 -9.07
N ILE A 1026 26.62 -35.11 -9.84
CA ILE A 1026 26.44 -35.16 -11.29
C ILE A 1026 27.83 -35.04 -11.95
N PRO A 1027 28.27 -36.04 -12.73
CA PRO A 1027 29.54 -35.98 -13.45
C PRO A 1027 29.58 -34.82 -14.46
N SER A 1028 30.78 -34.30 -14.70
CA SER A 1028 31.02 -33.29 -15.74
C SER A 1028 30.60 -33.81 -17.12
N VAL A 1029 29.96 -32.97 -17.92
CA VAL A 1029 29.46 -33.33 -19.26
C VAL A 1029 30.17 -32.50 -20.33
N GLY A 1030 30.76 -33.17 -21.32
CA GLY A 1030 31.33 -32.51 -22.50
C GLY A 1030 30.24 -31.98 -23.44
N ILE A 1031 30.42 -30.77 -23.95
CA ILE A 1031 29.48 -30.09 -24.85
C ILE A 1031 30.17 -29.51 -26.09
N LYS A 1032 29.42 -29.50 -27.20
CA LYS A 1032 29.79 -28.87 -28.48
C LYS A 1032 28.68 -27.98 -29.05
N ASN A 1033 27.55 -27.91 -28.36
CA ASN A 1033 26.41 -27.04 -28.67
C ASN A 1033 25.74 -26.65 -27.35
N LEU A 1034 24.96 -25.56 -27.39
CA LEU A 1034 24.15 -25.09 -26.28
C LEU A 1034 22.69 -25.46 -26.51
N LYS A 1035 22.02 -25.85 -25.42
CA LYS A 1035 20.59 -26.17 -25.37
C LYS A 1035 20.11 -26.06 -23.93
N SER A 1036 18.79 -26.01 -23.72
CA SER A 1036 18.25 -26.04 -22.36
C SER A 1036 18.66 -27.33 -21.64
N LEU A 1037 19.01 -27.24 -20.36
CA LEU A 1037 19.28 -28.41 -19.52
C LEU A 1037 18.09 -29.38 -19.48
N THR A 1038 16.87 -28.86 -19.62
CA THR A 1038 15.62 -29.64 -19.68
C THR A 1038 15.49 -30.53 -20.91
N GLU A 1039 16.35 -30.36 -21.92
CA GLU A 1039 16.44 -31.19 -23.11
C GLU A 1039 17.48 -32.31 -22.97
N SER A 1040 18.02 -32.52 -21.77
CA SER A 1040 18.85 -33.68 -21.46
C SER A 1040 17.98 -34.93 -21.29
N ASP A 1041 18.49 -36.06 -21.77
CA ASP A 1041 17.90 -37.37 -21.48
C ASP A 1041 18.27 -37.88 -20.08
N ASN A 1042 19.31 -37.30 -19.46
CA ASN A 1042 19.71 -37.62 -18.08
C ASN A 1042 18.80 -36.87 -17.09
N PRO A 1043 17.98 -37.57 -16.29
CA PRO A 1043 17.05 -36.95 -15.33
C PRO A 1043 17.73 -35.97 -14.35
N SER A 1044 18.94 -36.29 -13.88
CA SER A 1044 19.71 -35.45 -12.96
C SER A 1044 20.04 -34.07 -13.55
N ILE A 1045 20.20 -34.00 -14.88
CA ILE A 1045 20.44 -32.75 -15.61
C ILE A 1045 19.11 -32.11 -16.06
N LYS A 1046 18.16 -32.93 -16.51
CA LYS A 1046 16.84 -32.50 -17.00
C LYS A 1046 16.06 -31.72 -15.95
N TYR A 1047 16.11 -32.19 -14.70
CA TYR A 1047 15.41 -31.61 -13.56
C TYR A 1047 16.34 -30.79 -12.66
N PHE A 1048 17.50 -30.38 -13.17
CA PHE A 1048 18.54 -29.73 -12.37
C PHE A 1048 18.06 -28.46 -11.65
N GLY A 1049 18.49 -28.30 -10.40
CA GLY A 1049 18.34 -27.09 -9.60
C GLY A 1049 19.64 -26.81 -8.85
N GLY A 1050 20.32 -25.70 -9.15
CA GLY A 1050 21.63 -25.40 -8.58
C GLY A 1050 22.45 -24.47 -9.47
N LYS A 1051 23.77 -24.62 -9.45
CA LYS A 1051 24.69 -23.89 -10.34
C LYS A 1051 25.30 -24.81 -11.38
N ALA A 1052 25.26 -24.41 -12.65
CA ALA A 1052 25.92 -25.10 -13.75
C ALA A 1052 27.02 -24.20 -14.32
N THR A 1053 28.27 -24.65 -14.23
CA THR A 1053 29.45 -23.91 -14.72
C THR A 1053 29.86 -24.44 -16.09
N TYR A 1054 29.71 -23.60 -17.11
CA TYR A 1054 30.06 -23.89 -18.49
C TYR A 1054 31.47 -23.37 -18.76
N THR A 1055 32.41 -24.25 -19.13
CA THR A 1055 33.75 -23.86 -19.58
C THR A 1055 33.85 -24.04 -21.09
N ILE A 1056 33.86 -22.94 -21.85
CA ILE A 1056 33.79 -22.94 -23.31
C ILE A 1056 35.13 -22.48 -23.90
N ASN A 1057 35.76 -23.35 -24.68
CA ASN A 1057 37.01 -23.06 -25.39
C ASN A 1057 36.71 -22.79 -26.87
N PHE A 1058 37.00 -21.58 -27.33
CA PHE A 1058 36.74 -21.19 -28.72
C PHE A 1058 37.88 -20.36 -29.32
N LYS A 1059 38.00 -20.41 -30.65
CA LYS A 1059 38.98 -19.59 -31.40
C LYS A 1059 38.34 -18.27 -31.81
N ALA A 1060 39.11 -17.18 -31.77
CA ALA A 1060 38.61 -15.90 -32.27
C ALA A 1060 38.22 -16.01 -33.77
N PRO A 1061 37.06 -15.48 -34.19
CA PRO A 1061 36.66 -15.45 -35.59
C PRO A 1061 37.72 -14.71 -36.44
N LYS A 1062 38.16 -15.30 -37.56
CA LYS A 1062 39.24 -14.76 -38.41
C LYS A 1062 39.02 -13.32 -38.88
N LYS A 1063 37.76 -12.90 -39.01
CA LYS A 1063 37.35 -11.56 -39.48
C LYS A 1063 37.06 -10.57 -38.34
N ALA A 1064 37.03 -11.01 -37.08
CA ALA A 1064 36.83 -10.12 -35.95
C ALA A 1064 38.08 -9.24 -35.76
N LYS A 1065 37.97 -7.93 -36.02
CA LYS A 1065 39.09 -7.02 -35.80
C LYS A 1065 39.34 -6.92 -34.29
N LYS A 1066 40.59 -7.07 -33.86
CA LYS A 1066 41.02 -6.94 -32.45
C LYS A 1066 41.10 -5.47 -31.99
N ASN A 1067 40.27 -4.59 -32.55
CA ASN A 1067 40.32 -3.16 -32.24
C ASN A 1067 39.66 -2.86 -30.89
N LYS A 1068 40.16 -1.83 -30.21
CA LYS A 1068 40.16 -1.75 -28.75
C LYS A 1068 38.81 -1.47 -28.07
N GLU A 1069 37.74 -1.02 -28.74
CA GLU A 1069 36.58 -0.41 -28.05
C GLU A 1069 35.16 -0.78 -28.56
N ASP A 1070 35.01 -1.65 -29.58
CA ASP A 1070 33.73 -1.86 -30.28
C ASP A 1070 33.20 -3.30 -30.25
N LEU A 1071 33.78 -4.15 -29.40
CA LEU A 1071 33.48 -5.57 -29.34
C LEU A 1071 32.66 -5.90 -28.09
N TYR A 1072 31.54 -6.59 -28.28
CA TYR A 1072 30.62 -6.99 -27.23
C TYR A 1072 30.41 -8.51 -27.25
N LEU A 1073 30.29 -9.10 -26.06
CA LEU A 1073 29.85 -10.48 -25.86
C LEU A 1073 28.35 -10.47 -25.56
N ASN A 1074 27.59 -11.33 -26.22
CA ASN A 1074 26.20 -11.62 -25.91
C ASN A 1074 26.08 -13.11 -25.59
N LEU A 1075 25.48 -13.46 -24.46
CA LEU A 1075 25.31 -14.85 -24.03
C LEU A 1075 24.08 -15.53 -24.67
N GLY A 1076 23.20 -14.75 -25.29
CA GLY A 1076 21.90 -15.20 -25.77
C GLY A 1076 20.92 -15.38 -24.61
N ASP A 1077 20.12 -16.45 -24.68
CA ASP A 1077 19.17 -16.78 -23.64
C ASP A 1077 19.85 -17.55 -22.50
N VAL A 1078 19.62 -17.05 -21.28
CA VAL A 1078 20.16 -17.59 -20.01
C VAL A 1078 19.02 -17.61 -19.00
N ASP A 1079 18.86 -18.72 -18.28
CA ASP A 1079 17.96 -18.80 -17.13
C ASP A 1079 18.67 -19.45 -15.92
N ALA A 1080 18.81 -18.79 -14.78
CA ALA A 1080 18.18 -17.52 -14.38
C ALA A 1080 19.17 -16.33 -14.26
N VAL A 1081 20.36 -16.56 -13.71
CA VAL A 1081 21.41 -15.53 -13.54
C VAL A 1081 22.77 -16.16 -13.81
N ALA A 1082 23.69 -15.44 -14.46
CA ALA A 1082 25.02 -15.93 -14.82
C ALA A 1082 26.17 -15.05 -14.32
N GLU A 1083 27.16 -15.65 -13.68
CA GLU A 1083 28.50 -15.05 -13.50
C GLU A 1083 29.34 -15.33 -14.75
N VAL A 1084 30.05 -14.33 -15.27
CA VAL A 1084 30.81 -14.46 -16.52
C VAL A 1084 32.27 -14.08 -16.32
N VAL A 1085 33.17 -14.98 -16.73
CA VAL A 1085 34.61 -14.77 -16.73
C VAL A 1085 35.15 -15.07 -18.13
N LEU A 1086 35.88 -14.13 -18.73
CA LEU A 1086 36.52 -14.30 -20.04
C LEU A 1086 38.03 -14.18 -19.89
N ASN A 1087 38.76 -15.24 -20.25
CA ASN A 1087 40.22 -15.31 -20.18
C ASN A 1087 40.76 -14.92 -18.79
N GLY A 1088 40.10 -15.40 -17.73
CA GLY A 1088 40.42 -15.10 -16.33
C GLY A 1088 39.98 -13.72 -15.84
N LYS A 1089 39.35 -12.88 -16.67
CA LYS A 1089 38.80 -11.59 -16.26
C LYS A 1089 37.31 -11.71 -15.95
N HIS A 1090 36.94 -11.44 -14.70
CA HIS A 1090 35.54 -11.34 -14.28
C HIS A 1090 34.85 -10.14 -14.94
N LEU A 1091 33.70 -10.38 -15.57
CA LEU A 1091 32.94 -9.39 -16.32
C LEU A 1091 31.68 -8.91 -15.59
N GLY A 1092 31.20 -9.59 -14.55
CA GLY A 1092 29.99 -9.22 -13.81
C GLY A 1092 28.95 -10.34 -13.73
N TYR A 1093 27.76 -9.97 -13.22
CA TYR A 1093 26.61 -10.86 -13.04
C TYR A 1093 25.46 -10.45 -13.97
N TYR A 1094 25.03 -11.39 -14.81
CA TYR A 1094 24.10 -11.13 -15.90
C TYR A 1094 22.77 -11.81 -15.63
N TRP A 1095 21.73 -11.00 -15.52
CA TRP A 1095 20.38 -11.42 -15.15
C TRP A 1095 19.32 -10.95 -16.15
N VAL A 1096 19.71 -10.16 -17.16
CA VAL A 1096 18.85 -9.76 -18.28
C VAL A 1096 19.29 -10.53 -19.53
N PRO A 1097 18.41 -11.36 -20.14
CA PRO A 1097 18.72 -12.08 -21.37
C PRO A 1097 19.15 -11.15 -22.50
N ASN A 1098 20.00 -11.63 -23.40
CA ASN A 1098 20.50 -10.88 -24.56
C ASN A 1098 21.24 -9.55 -24.24
N SER A 1099 21.72 -9.40 -22.99
CA SER A 1099 22.56 -8.26 -22.59
C SER A 1099 23.90 -8.27 -23.33
N LYS A 1100 24.40 -7.07 -23.63
CA LYS A 1100 25.67 -6.87 -24.35
C LYS A 1100 26.76 -6.47 -23.38
N ILE A 1101 27.81 -7.26 -23.32
CA ILE A 1101 28.94 -7.09 -22.41
C ILE A 1101 30.09 -6.47 -23.19
N ALA A 1102 30.47 -5.24 -22.86
CA ALA A 1102 31.65 -4.64 -23.48
C ALA A 1102 32.92 -5.43 -23.09
N ILE A 1103 33.65 -5.94 -24.09
CA ILE A 1103 34.86 -6.75 -23.88
C ILE A 1103 36.09 -6.16 -24.63
N PRO A 1104 36.39 -4.87 -24.40
CA PRO A 1104 37.48 -4.19 -25.09
C PRO A 1104 38.81 -4.90 -24.81
N ASN A 1105 39.53 -5.29 -25.87
CA ASN A 1105 40.87 -5.92 -25.80
C ASN A 1105 40.95 -7.27 -25.06
N LEU A 1106 39.83 -7.95 -24.81
CA LEU A 1106 39.85 -9.20 -24.06
C LEU A 1106 39.98 -10.45 -24.92
N ILE A 1107 39.61 -10.38 -26.21
CA ILE A 1107 39.64 -11.53 -27.11
C ILE A 1107 41.06 -11.83 -27.59
N GLN A 1108 41.47 -13.07 -27.37
CA GLN A 1108 42.76 -13.67 -27.76
C GLN A 1108 42.57 -14.64 -28.93
N SER A 1109 43.64 -15.24 -29.45
CA SER A 1109 43.53 -16.22 -30.55
C SER A 1109 42.78 -17.49 -30.13
N ASN A 1110 43.02 -17.97 -28.91
CA ASN A 1110 42.23 -18.99 -28.22
C ASN A 1110 41.65 -18.36 -26.97
N ASN A 1111 40.39 -18.61 -26.67
CA ASN A 1111 39.69 -17.99 -25.55
C ASN A 1111 39.06 -19.06 -24.68
N VAL A 1112 39.03 -18.79 -23.37
CA VAL A 1112 38.31 -19.55 -22.37
C VAL A 1112 37.22 -18.65 -21.82
N LEU A 1113 35.97 -19.06 -21.98
CA LEU A 1113 34.79 -18.39 -21.44
C LEU A 1113 34.15 -19.29 -20.40
N GLU A 1114 34.17 -18.85 -19.15
CA GLU A 1114 33.54 -19.54 -18.02
C GLU A 1114 32.24 -18.81 -17.66
N ILE A 1115 31.13 -19.54 -17.63
CA ILE A 1115 29.81 -19.00 -17.33
C ILE A 1115 29.17 -19.88 -16.26
N THR A 1116 29.01 -19.36 -15.05
CA THR A 1116 28.30 -20.07 -13.98
C THR A 1116 26.85 -19.60 -13.91
N VAL A 1117 25.93 -20.45 -14.37
CA VAL A 1117 24.49 -20.17 -14.37
C VAL A 1117 23.86 -20.73 -13.10
N ALA A 1118 23.32 -19.86 -12.26
CA ALA A 1118 22.45 -20.24 -11.15
C ALA A 1118 21.00 -20.33 -11.64
N THR A 1119 20.40 -21.51 -11.49
CA THR A 1119 19.03 -21.79 -11.96
C THR A 1119 18.00 -21.56 -10.86
N VAL A 1120 16.72 -21.53 -11.23
CA VAL A 1120 15.61 -21.67 -10.27
C VAL A 1120 15.42 -23.14 -9.91
N VAL A 1121 14.95 -23.42 -8.68
CA VAL A 1121 14.84 -24.82 -8.18
C VAL A 1121 13.51 -25.50 -8.52
N ARG A 1122 12.55 -24.81 -9.17
CA ARG A 1122 11.25 -25.39 -9.56
C ARG A 1122 11.35 -26.71 -10.32
N ASN A 1123 12.34 -26.84 -11.21
CA ASN A 1123 12.47 -28.00 -12.08
C ASN A 1123 12.82 -29.25 -11.26
N ARG A 1124 13.59 -29.09 -10.19
CA ARG A 1124 13.93 -30.17 -9.27
C ARG A 1124 12.73 -30.59 -8.43
N PHE A 1125 11.90 -29.67 -7.97
CA PHE A 1125 10.63 -30.03 -7.31
C PHE A 1125 9.72 -30.85 -8.24
N ILE A 1126 9.53 -30.43 -9.48
CA ILE A 1126 8.75 -31.18 -10.48
C ILE A 1126 9.39 -32.54 -10.75
N GLY A 1127 10.71 -32.59 -10.90
CA GLY A 1127 11.46 -33.84 -11.07
C GLY A 1127 11.27 -34.81 -9.90
N ASP A 1128 11.27 -34.32 -8.65
CA ASP A 1128 11.01 -35.15 -7.48
C ASP A 1128 9.60 -35.74 -7.49
N PHE A 1129 8.57 -34.96 -7.86
CA PHE A 1129 7.22 -35.49 -8.05
C PHE A 1129 7.13 -36.53 -9.17
N ILE A 1130 7.91 -36.38 -10.24
CA ILE A 1130 7.96 -37.34 -11.34
C ILE A 1130 8.66 -38.64 -10.89
N GLU A 1131 9.80 -38.54 -10.21
CA GLU A 1131 10.66 -39.66 -9.84
C GLU A 1131 10.18 -40.41 -8.59
N TYR A 1132 9.60 -39.69 -7.63
CA TYR A 1132 9.28 -40.21 -6.29
C TYR A 1132 7.82 -40.00 -5.86
N GLY A 1133 7.05 -39.16 -6.56
CA GLY A 1133 5.67 -38.84 -6.19
C GLY A 1133 5.52 -37.81 -5.05
N GLU A 1134 6.64 -37.41 -4.45
CA GLU A 1134 6.73 -36.43 -3.37
C GLU A 1134 8.07 -35.69 -3.41
N VAL A 1135 8.20 -34.59 -2.66
CA VAL A 1135 9.47 -33.87 -2.52
C VAL A 1135 10.46 -34.72 -1.72
N LYS A 1136 11.64 -35.01 -2.29
CA LYS A 1136 12.62 -35.93 -1.68
C LYS A 1136 14.01 -35.31 -1.51
N ASN A 1137 14.50 -34.61 -2.52
CA ASN A 1137 15.88 -34.11 -2.57
C ASN A 1137 16.01 -32.69 -2.00
N LEU A 1138 14.90 -31.97 -1.85
CA LEU A 1138 14.88 -30.57 -1.42
C LEU A 1138 14.20 -30.40 -0.06
N PHE A 1139 14.70 -29.43 0.70
CA PHE A 1139 14.10 -28.98 1.95
C PHE A 1139 13.30 -27.69 1.76
N THR A 1140 12.07 -27.67 2.26
CA THR A 1140 11.21 -26.49 2.25
C THR A 1140 10.13 -26.58 3.33
N THR A 1141 9.72 -25.44 3.88
CA THR A 1141 8.67 -25.33 4.90
C THR A 1141 7.27 -25.09 4.34
N THR A 1142 7.14 -24.79 3.04
CA THR A 1142 5.86 -24.53 2.34
C THR A 1142 5.25 -25.79 1.73
N THR A 1143 3.93 -25.78 1.50
CA THR A 1143 3.20 -26.82 0.74
C THR A 1143 3.42 -26.64 -0.77
N VAL A 1144 4.57 -27.09 -1.28
CA VAL A 1144 4.93 -26.96 -2.71
C VAL A 1144 4.03 -27.79 -3.63
N ASP A 1145 3.49 -28.90 -3.13
CA ASP A 1145 2.50 -29.79 -3.77
C ASP A 1145 1.20 -29.09 -4.21
N LYS A 1146 0.91 -27.91 -3.64
CA LYS A 1146 -0.22 -27.07 -4.11
C LYS A 1146 0.08 -26.28 -5.38
N TYR A 1147 1.36 -26.17 -5.75
CA TYR A 1147 1.82 -25.37 -6.88
C TYR A 1147 2.39 -26.26 -7.99
N PHE A 1148 3.05 -27.35 -7.59
CA PHE A 1148 3.69 -28.30 -8.50
C PHE A 1148 3.19 -29.72 -8.30
N ASP A 1149 3.08 -30.41 -9.42
CA ASP A 1149 2.81 -31.84 -9.54
C ASP A 1149 3.68 -32.37 -10.70
N LYS A 1150 3.56 -33.68 -10.97
CA LYS A 1150 4.30 -34.35 -12.05
C LYS A 1150 3.93 -33.89 -13.47
N ASP A 1151 2.80 -33.20 -13.62
CA ASP A 1151 2.24 -32.79 -14.92
C ASP A 1151 2.58 -31.33 -15.24
N LYS A 1152 3.18 -30.59 -14.29
CA LYS A 1152 3.63 -29.21 -14.54
C LYS A 1152 4.78 -29.16 -15.54
N PRO A 1153 4.77 -28.19 -16.47
CA PRO A 1153 5.85 -28.05 -17.44
C PRO A 1153 7.15 -27.58 -16.77
N LEU A 1154 8.27 -28.11 -17.24
CA LEU A 1154 9.59 -27.60 -16.88
C LEU A 1154 9.81 -26.21 -17.48
N LYS A 1155 10.56 -25.38 -16.77
CA LYS A 1155 11.05 -24.10 -17.30
C LYS A 1155 12.36 -24.33 -18.04
N PRO A 1156 12.57 -23.75 -19.24
CA PRO A 1156 13.90 -23.72 -19.86
C PRO A 1156 14.95 -23.23 -18.85
N SER A 1157 16.14 -23.84 -18.84
CA SER A 1157 17.12 -23.66 -17.77
C SER A 1157 18.56 -23.77 -18.28
N GLY A 1158 19.48 -23.00 -17.68
CA GLY A 1158 20.91 -23.01 -18.00
C GLY A 1158 21.29 -21.98 -19.07
N LEU A 1159 22.45 -22.18 -19.69
CA LEU A 1159 22.94 -21.39 -20.83
C LEU A 1159 22.39 -21.97 -22.13
N ILE A 1160 21.35 -21.34 -22.67
CA ILE A 1160 20.62 -21.81 -23.87
C ILE A 1160 21.29 -21.27 -25.13
N GLY A 1161 21.83 -20.05 -25.07
CA GLY A 1161 22.54 -19.42 -26.19
C GLY A 1161 21.61 -18.74 -27.21
N PRO A 1162 22.12 -18.46 -28.43
CA PRO A 1162 23.49 -18.64 -28.87
C PRO A 1162 24.45 -17.60 -28.26
N ILE A 1163 25.72 -17.97 -28.07
CA ILE A 1163 26.77 -17.02 -27.71
C ILE A 1163 27.24 -16.29 -28.97
N GLN A 1164 27.35 -14.97 -28.89
CA GLN A 1164 27.74 -14.13 -30.01
C GLN A 1164 28.81 -13.11 -29.62
N LEU A 1165 29.75 -12.86 -30.53
CA LEU A 1165 30.57 -11.66 -30.51
C LEU A 1165 29.97 -10.65 -31.50
N ILE A 1166 29.66 -9.46 -31.01
CA ILE A 1166 29.05 -8.39 -31.80
C ILE A 1166 30.08 -7.27 -31.94
N GLN A 1167 30.51 -7.02 -33.18
CA GLN A 1167 31.45 -5.95 -33.50
C GLN A 1167 30.70 -4.79 -34.16
N TYR A 1168 30.59 -3.68 -33.44
CA TYR A 1168 30.04 -2.44 -33.99
C TYR A 1168 31.07 -1.75 -34.89
N LYS A 1169 30.58 -1.07 -35.93
CA LYS A 1169 31.37 -0.18 -36.78
C LYS A 1169 31.01 1.25 -36.39
N LYS A 1170 31.88 1.88 -35.61
CA LYS A 1170 31.76 3.29 -35.25
C LYS A 1170 32.42 4.15 -36.31
N GLU A 1171 31.73 5.20 -36.76
CA GLU A 1171 32.30 6.21 -37.66
C GLU A 1171 32.27 7.59 -37.01
N ASN A 1172 33.39 8.33 -37.10
CA ASN A 1172 33.53 9.71 -36.61
C ASN A 1172 33.28 10.75 -37.72
#